data_AF-A0A3P3Z964-F1
#
_entry.id   AF-A0A3P3Z964-F1
#
_cell.length_a   1.000
_cell.length_b   1.000
_cell.length_c   1.000
_cell.angle_alpha   90.00
_cell.angle_beta   90.00
_cell.angle_gamma   90.00
#
_symmetry.space_group_name_H-M   'P 1'
#
loop_
_entity.id
_entity.type
_entity.pdbx_description
1 polymer ?
#
loop_
_entity_poly.entity_id
_entity_poly.type
_entity_poly.pdbx_seq_one_letter_code
_entity_poly.pdbx_strand_id
1 'polypeptide(L)'
;MQVSLHNTVKTYNLTAGKSLPEWLSERRKNKRASAGQENRVELLHDLEFPHCARCIFRCANGTHLFAAGDYPYRLKCFDVNDLSMKFSFNADMNILSGVCLSPDYRKFALRGEGRQITIHHTSAIVDRVRVPHLQRSLVYNQFQAELLSSGVSPEVYRISLETGGFVEGYQTKSASGVNHVEVFGRHGPVSGVVLTAGCDGAIEAWDSRVGTAVARVQVAGSGSSSGVDEQCEVRHIATEESGGLLFTCGLESGEVLLYDVRLQKPLLVKDHMNSLPIVKTYFFNGKSTATGEASFVLSADTRSLKVWNKHDGSNFTTIDAPADITDFTLFKGQHNMVAPYECDDSGVVAICCDVPRVQVHFIPQLGRAPRWASFLEVMTEELEEKEATTVYDDFTFISKDEMNALGIAAEDLAGGKVRPVMHGAFIENGLYRELRAVVDPTAFNNYVASKAKERQLKRWSDRISRFHRTKEVDEDAEDVKVGGDTAARAKANSALATAKADPRFAHAFGHATGGAASSFALDRRNPEYAKLLQTIDERRAKASARRERYEAEMFSVVPDFDGENCAAEYEDGSDRAVRGAGQRQASRNSVSAAAVAEVDEDEDARCHLRGVQSSGRAKRRTPQKQQAAINAKMSERGSAKPTKAVTASAGRRVTMFEVPSKNADIFLRNNKQMHATRKKSRAEKLTLGERLKLAASAR
;
A
#
# COMPACT_ATOMS: atom_id res chain seq x y z
N MET A 1 -0.85 -4.86 -8.53
CA MET A 1 -1.27 -4.42 -9.87
C MET A 1 -1.44 -5.68 -10.70
N GLN A 2 -2.62 -5.90 -11.28
CA GLN A 2 -2.90 -7.06 -12.14
C GLN A 2 -2.98 -6.57 -13.58
N VAL A 3 -2.28 -7.24 -14.49
CA VAL A 3 -2.34 -6.96 -15.93
C VAL A 3 -3.42 -7.85 -16.55
N SER A 4 -4.22 -7.27 -17.43
CA SER A 4 -5.10 -7.97 -18.37
C SER A 4 -4.83 -7.45 -19.78
N LEU A 5 -4.82 -8.34 -20.78
CA LEU A 5 -4.52 -8.00 -22.16
C LEU A 5 -5.73 -8.36 -23.02
N HIS A 6 -6.37 -7.34 -23.59
CA HIS A 6 -7.53 -7.49 -24.47
C HIS A 6 -7.28 -6.70 -25.75
N ASN A 7 -7.53 -7.31 -26.92
CA ASN A 7 -7.30 -6.72 -28.25
C ASN A 7 -5.90 -6.07 -28.42
N THR A 8 -4.85 -6.73 -27.92
CA THR A 8 -3.44 -6.26 -27.86
C THR A 8 -3.16 -5.04 -26.96
N VAL A 9 -4.18 -4.45 -26.34
CA VAL A 9 -4.04 -3.37 -25.37
C VAL A 9 -3.90 -3.95 -23.96
N LYS A 10 -2.88 -3.50 -23.23
CA LYS A 10 -2.72 -3.81 -21.79
C LYS A 10 -3.58 -2.87 -20.94
N THR A 11 -4.40 -3.46 -20.07
CA THR A 11 -5.16 -2.76 -19.03
C THR A 11 -4.66 -3.21 -17.65
N TYR A 12 -4.47 -2.26 -16.74
CA TYR A 12 -3.81 -2.50 -15.46
C TYR A 12 -4.75 -2.19 -14.30
N ASN A 13 -5.24 -3.22 -13.61
CA ASN A 13 -6.03 -3.05 -12.39
C ASN A 13 -5.07 -2.77 -11.21
N LEU A 14 -5.06 -1.52 -10.74
CA LEU A 14 -4.23 -1.09 -9.61
C LEU A 14 -4.72 -1.73 -8.31
N THR A 15 -6.04 -1.70 -8.14
CA THR A 15 -6.81 -2.13 -6.95
C THR A 15 -6.96 -3.64 -6.78
N ALA A 16 -6.43 -4.45 -7.70
CA ALA A 16 -6.51 -5.90 -7.67
C ALA A 16 -5.88 -6.49 -6.39
N GLY A 17 -6.73 -7.16 -5.59
CA GLY A 17 -6.31 -7.84 -4.36
C GLY A 17 -7.50 -8.11 -3.44
N LYS A 18 -7.34 -9.04 -2.50
CA LYS A 18 -8.36 -9.31 -1.48
C LYS A 18 -8.51 -8.09 -0.56
N SER A 19 -9.75 -7.66 -0.33
CA SER A 19 -10.09 -6.71 0.74
C SER A 19 -9.82 -7.35 2.10
N LEU A 20 -9.40 -6.54 3.08
CA LEU A 20 -9.17 -7.00 4.45
C LEU A 20 -10.26 -6.39 5.34
N PRO A 21 -11.12 -7.20 5.98
CA PRO A 21 -12.35 -6.71 6.61
C PRO A 21 -12.07 -5.69 7.71
N GLU A 22 -12.98 -4.72 7.88
CA GLU A 22 -12.78 -3.53 8.75
C GLU A 22 -12.41 -3.90 10.19
N TRP A 23 -13.03 -4.94 10.75
CA TRP A 23 -12.77 -5.42 12.12
C TRP A 23 -11.35 -5.95 12.36
N LEU A 24 -10.60 -6.31 11.31
CA LEU A 24 -9.21 -6.73 11.47
C LEU A 24 -8.36 -5.50 11.80
N SER A 25 -7.87 -5.41 13.03
CA SER A 25 -7.07 -4.26 13.46
C SER A 25 -5.88 -4.01 12.53
N GLU A 26 -5.56 -2.74 12.29
CA GLU A 26 -4.55 -2.31 11.31
C GLU A 26 -3.20 -3.02 11.48
N ARG A 27 -2.76 -3.24 12.72
CA ARG A 27 -1.54 -4.00 13.03
C ARG A 27 -1.60 -5.48 12.62
N ARG A 28 -2.79 -6.08 12.56
CA ARG A 28 -3.05 -7.42 12.00
C ARG A 28 -3.24 -7.38 10.48
N LYS A 29 -3.88 -6.33 9.92
CA LYS A 29 -3.92 -6.08 8.46
C LYS A 29 -2.50 -6.00 7.90
N ASN A 30 -1.66 -5.11 8.43
CA ASN A 30 -0.30 -4.88 7.95
C ASN A 30 0.58 -6.13 8.12
N LYS A 31 0.39 -6.93 9.19
CA LYS A 31 1.07 -8.23 9.34
C LYS A 31 0.65 -9.29 8.30
N ARG A 32 -0.62 -9.32 7.89
CA ARG A 32 -1.10 -10.25 6.85
C ARG A 32 -0.76 -9.74 5.44
N ALA A 33 -0.75 -8.43 5.24
CA ALA A 33 -0.26 -7.78 4.03
C ALA A 33 1.20 -8.18 3.71
N SER A 34 2.10 -8.16 4.69
CA SER A 34 3.52 -8.53 4.49
C SER A 34 3.78 -9.96 3.95
N ALA A 35 2.75 -10.79 3.74
CA ALA A 35 2.89 -12.11 3.12
C ALA A 35 2.62 -12.14 1.60
N GLY A 36 2.18 -11.03 0.98
CA GLY A 36 1.87 -11.01 -0.46
C GLY A 36 1.47 -9.64 -1.03
N GLN A 37 1.94 -8.54 -0.43
CA GLN A 37 1.48 -7.18 -0.73
C GLN A 37 2.58 -6.24 -1.23
N GLU A 38 3.78 -6.75 -1.53
CA GLU A 38 4.91 -5.94 -2.03
C GLU A 38 4.59 -5.27 -3.39
N ASN A 39 3.74 -5.89 -4.22
CA ASN A 39 3.33 -5.39 -5.54
C ASN A 39 1.91 -4.75 -5.55
N ARG A 40 1.41 -4.27 -4.40
CA ARG A 40 0.09 -3.62 -4.29
C ARG A 40 0.22 -2.09 -4.31
N VAL A 41 -0.33 -1.49 -5.35
CA VAL A 41 -0.42 -0.03 -5.53
C VAL A 41 -1.84 0.40 -5.17
N GLU A 42 -2.00 1.27 -4.17
CA GLU A 42 -3.27 1.95 -3.91
C GLU A 42 -3.15 3.40 -4.33
N LEU A 43 -3.88 3.81 -5.38
CA LEU A 43 -3.75 5.13 -6.00
C LEU A 43 -4.31 6.26 -5.14
N LEU A 44 -5.46 6.01 -4.49
CA LEU A 44 -6.07 6.89 -3.49
C LEU A 44 -6.19 6.11 -2.19
N HIS A 45 -5.72 6.69 -1.09
CA HIS A 45 -5.76 6.07 0.23
C HIS A 45 -7.19 6.00 0.77
N ASP A 46 -7.56 4.83 1.31
CA ASP A 46 -8.90 4.52 1.86
C ASP A 46 -10.05 4.68 0.85
N LEU A 47 -9.83 4.31 -0.42
CA LEU A 47 -10.87 4.13 -1.44
C LEU A 47 -11.64 2.78 -1.27
N GLU A 48 -12.06 2.50 -0.04
CA GLU A 48 -12.81 1.29 0.35
C GLU A 48 -14.05 1.68 1.19
N PHE A 49 -15.16 0.96 1.01
CA PHE A 49 -16.40 1.05 1.78
C PHE A 49 -16.70 -0.31 2.42
N PRO A 50 -17.42 -0.40 3.55
CA PRO A 50 -17.52 -1.68 4.28
C PRO A 50 -18.31 -2.78 3.54
N HIS A 51 -19.28 -2.39 2.71
CA HIS A 51 -20.08 -3.29 1.87
C HIS A 51 -19.73 -3.13 0.38
N CYS A 52 -20.18 -2.03 -0.25
CA CYS A 52 -19.95 -1.77 -1.67
C CYS A 52 -19.93 -0.28 -2.01
N ALA A 53 -19.43 0.06 -3.20
CA ALA A 53 -19.45 1.40 -3.77
C ALA A 53 -20.57 1.53 -4.81
N ARG A 54 -21.39 2.59 -4.70
CA ARG A 54 -22.68 2.69 -5.41
C ARG A 54 -22.78 3.87 -6.38
N CYS A 55 -21.96 4.90 -6.20
CA CYS A 55 -21.98 6.14 -7.00
C CYS A 55 -20.60 6.81 -6.94
N ILE A 56 -20.15 7.39 -8.06
CA ILE A 56 -18.87 8.08 -8.19
C ILE A 56 -18.97 9.27 -9.14
N PHE A 57 -18.58 10.45 -8.68
CA PHE A 57 -18.63 11.68 -9.47
C PHE A 57 -17.44 12.59 -9.18
N ARG A 58 -16.96 13.31 -10.21
CA ARG A 58 -15.82 14.23 -10.12
C ARG A 58 -16.27 15.68 -10.16
N CYS A 59 -15.48 16.55 -9.53
CA CYS A 59 -15.51 17.98 -9.79
C CYS A 59 -15.17 18.28 -11.26
N ALA A 60 -15.62 19.44 -11.78
CA ALA A 60 -15.24 19.89 -13.12
C ALA A 60 -13.71 20.03 -13.25
N ASN A 61 -13.08 20.64 -12.24
CA ASN A 61 -11.64 20.92 -12.16
C ASN A 61 -10.75 19.68 -12.07
N GLY A 62 -11.32 18.47 -11.92
CA GLY A 62 -10.57 17.22 -11.73
C GLY A 62 -9.85 17.08 -10.37
N THR A 63 -9.85 18.11 -9.53
CA THR A 63 -9.12 18.16 -8.24
C THR A 63 -9.69 17.25 -7.16
N HIS A 64 -11.00 16.98 -7.19
CA HIS A 64 -11.68 16.19 -6.17
C HIS A 64 -12.61 15.14 -6.77
N LEU A 65 -12.62 13.99 -6.11
CA LEU A 65 -13.45 12.84 -6.42
C LEU A 65 -14.39 12.60 -5.25
N PHE A 66 -15.68 12.43 -5.54
CA PHE A 66 -16.67 11.95 -4.58
C PHE A 66 -17.01 10.49 -4.90
N ALA A 67 -17.01 9.65 -3.88
CA ALA A 67 -17.56 8.29 -3.97
C ALA A 67 -18.50 8.04 -2.80
N ALA A 68 -19.61 7.35 -3.07
CA ALA A 68 -20.58 6.94 -2.06
C ALA A 68 -20.61 5.42 -1.91
N GLY A 69 -20.67 4.96 -0.66
CA GLY A 69 -20.86 3.55 -0.32
C GLY A 69 -22.19 3.31 0.38
N ASP A 70 -22.68 2.08 0.25
CA ASP A 70 -24.03 1.68 0.69
C ASP A 70 -24.14 1.58 2.22
N TYR A 71 -23.72 0.49 2.88
CA TYR A 71 -23.80 0.42 4.34
C TYR A 71 -22.46 0.67 5.06
N PRO A 72 -22.42 1.52 6.11
CA PRO A 72 -23.40 2.57 6.42
C PRO A 72 -23.29 3.72 5.41
N TYR A 73 -24.40 4.40 5.10
CA TYR A 73 -24.46 5.41 4.04
C TYR A 73 -23.39 6.48 4.23
N ARG A 74 -22.36 6.47 3.39
CA ARG A 74 -21.15 7.30 3.55
C ARG A 74 -20.75 7.94 2.24
N LEU A 75 -20.63 9.27 2.23
CA LEU A 75 -19.91 10.00 1.18
C LEU A 75 -18.47 10.22 1.63
N LYS A 76 -17.51 9.77 0.81
CA LYS A 76 -16.10 10.13 0.92
C LYS A 76 -15.76 11.14 -0.17
N CYS A 77 -15.12 12.24 0.20
CA CYS A 77 -14.51 13.20 -0.71
C CYS A 77 -12.99 13.03 -0.64
N PHE A 78 -12.35 12.80 -1.77
CA PHE A 78 -10.90 12.62 -1.90
C PHE A 78 -10.27 13.86 -2.51
N ASP A 79 -9.12 14.27 -1.96
CA ASP A 79 -8.25 15.23 -2.62
C ASP A 79 -7.27 14.47 -3.51
N VAL A 80 -7.40 14.69 -4.81
CA VAL A 80 -6.70 13.91 -5.83
C VAL A 80 -5.22 14.30 -5.90
N ASN A 81 -4.88 15.54 -5.51
CA ASN A 81 -3.49 16.00 -5.45
C ASN A 81 -2.75 15.46 -4.21
N ASP A 82 -3.45 15.30 -3.07
CA ASP A 82 -2.88 14.77 -1.82
C ASP A 82 -3.08 13.24 -1.66
N LEU A 83 -3.53 12.54 -2.72
CA LEU A 83 -3.76 11.09 -2.81
C LEU A 83 -4.65 10.49 -1.70
N SER A 84 -5.49 11.29 -1.03
CA SER A 84 -6.08 10.91 0.26
C SER A 84 -7.49 11.44 0.49
N MET A 85 -8.21 10.84 1.44
CA MET A 85 -9.54 11.33 1.83
C MET A 85 -9.44 12.70 2.51
N LYS A 86 -10.21 13.67 2.00
CA LYS A 86 -10.29 15.03 2.52
C LYS A 86 -11.28 15.13 3.67
N PHE A 87 -12.42 14.46 3.52
CA PHE A 87 -13.42 14.24 4.57
C PHE A 87 -14.33 13.06 4.21
N SER A 88 -15.00 12.53 5.22
CA SER A 88 -16.11 11.59 5.06
C SER A 88 -17.22 11.94 6.04
N PHE A 89 -18.48 11.86 5.61
CA PHE A 89 -19.64 11.97 6.50
C PHE A 89 -20.62 10.82 6.24
N ASN A 90 -21.34 10.42 7.29
CA ASN A 90 -22.48 9.52 7.15
C ASN A 90 -23.69 10.35 6.67
N ALA A 91 -24.41 9.88 5.65
CA ALA A 91 -25.64 10.51 5.17
C ALA A 91 -26.88 9.91 5.84
N ASP A 92 -27.98 10.68 5.88
CA ASP A 92 -29.25 10.23 6.47
C ASP A 92 -29.93 9.10 5.65
N MET A 93 -29.52 8.93 4.39
CA MET A 93 -30.13 8.05 3.38
C MET A 93 -29.07 7.60 2.37
N ASN A 94 -29.35 6.52 1.63
CA ASN A 94 -28.48 6.02 0.56
C ASN A 94 -28.30 7.07 -0.55
N ILE A 95 -27.11 7.11 -1.16
CA ILE A 95 -26.75 8.11 -2.17
C ILE A 95 -26.67 7.40 -3.53
N LEU A 96 -27.65 7.68 -4.39
CA LEU A 96 -27.81 6.98 -5.69
C LEU A 96 -27.26 7.77 -6.88
N SER A 97 -26.95 9.05 -6.71
CA SER A 97 -26.27 9.91 -7.69
C SER A 97 -25.83 11.21 -7.00
N GLY A 98 -24.85 11.92 -7.55
CA GLY A 98 -24.44 13.23 -7.06
C GLY A 98 -23.81 14.09 -8.16
N VAL A 99 -23.93 15.41 -8.00
CA VAL A 99 -23.49 16.38 -9.02
C VAL A 99 -22.80 17.55 -8.33
N CYS A 100 -21.59 17.90 -8.79
CA CYS A 100 -20.91 19.12 -8.38
C CYS A 100 -21.58 20.34 -9.02
N LEU A 101 -22.07 21.25 -8.18
CA LEU A 101 -22.69 22.51 -8.57
C LEU A 101 -21.64 23.62 -8.74
N SER A 102 -20.54 23.51 -7.98
CA SER A 102 -19.35 24.34 -8.12
C SER A 102 -18.29 23.60 -8.97
N PRO A 103 -17.41 24.32 -9.67
CA PRO A 103 -16.19 23.75 -10.23
C PRO A 103 -15.33 23.01 -9.17
N ASP A 104 -15.33 23.51 -7.93
CA ASP A 104 -14.71 22.89 -6.75
C ASP A 104 -15.68 21.96 -5.99
N TYR A 105 -15.15 21.20 -5.03
CA TYR A 105 -15.89 20.43 -4.02
C TYR A 105 -16.78 21.28 -3.07
N ARG A 106 -16.86 22.60 -3.28
CA ARG A 106 -17.49 23.56 -2.35
C ARG A 106 -19.00 23.46 -2.29
N LYS A 107 -19.64 23.16 -3.42
CA LYS A 107 -21.11 23.01 -3.52
C LYS A 107 -21.44 21.79 -4.37
N PHE A 108 -22.26 20.90 -3.86
CA PHE A 108 -22.73 19.70 -4.57
C PHE A 108 -24.15 19.32 -4.13
N ALA A 109 -24.90 18.69 -5.03
CA ALA A 109 -26.21 18.11 -4.75
C ALA A 109 -26.11 16.59 -4.77
N LEU A 110 -26.80 15.91 -3.84
CA LEU A 110 -26.92 14.46 -3.80
C LEU A 110 -28.37 14.04 -4.03
N ARG A 111 -28.58 13.06 -4.91
CA ARG A 111 -29.84 12.31 -5.02
C ARG A 111 -29.85 11.23 -3.95
N GLY A 112 -30.70 11.41 -2.95
CA GLY A 112 -31.00 10.37 -1.98
C GLY A 112 -31.89 9.27 -2.56
N GLU A 113 -31.88 8.10 -1.94
CA GLU A 113 -32.90 7.08 -2.15
C GLU A 113 -34.27 7.60 -1.70
N GLY A 114 -35.29 7.42 -2.55
CA GLY A 114 -36.63 7.97 -2.35
C GLY A 114 -36.87 9.27 -3.13
N ARG A 115 -37.21 10.36 -2.42
CA ARG A 115 -37.70 11.63 -3.02
C ARG A 115 -37.04 12.89 -2.44
N GLN A 116 -35.84 12.77 -1.88
CA GLN A 116 -35.12 13.88 -1.26
C GLN A 116 -33.80 14.17 -1.99
N ILE A 117 -33.63 15.42 -2.39
CA ILE A 117 -32.35 15.98 -2.84
C ILE A 117 -31.76 16.71 -1.64
N THR A 118 -30.47 16.50 -1.39
CA THR A 118 -29.76 17.23 -0.34
C THR A 118 -28.70 18.13 -0.99
N ILE A 119 -28.75 19.42 -0.68
CA ILE A 119 -27.82 20.43 -1.21
C ILE A 119 -26.77 20.71 -0.14
N HIS A 120 -25.51 20.49 -0.48
CA HIS A 120 -24.38 20.57 0.46
C HIS A 120 -23.46 21.73 0.12
N HIS A 121 -23.00 22.40 1.17
CA HIS A 121 -21.78 23.20 1.18
C HIS A 121 -20.71 22.43 1.98
N THR A 122 -19.42 22.70 1.77
CA THR A 122 -18.32 22.06 2.55
C THR A 122 -18.52 22.14 4.06
N SER A 123 -19.19 23.19 4.55
CA SER A 123 -19.42 23.42 5.99
C SER A 123 -20.66 22.73 6.56
N ALA A 124 -21.70 22.48 5.74
CA ALA A 124 -23.02 22.06 6.21
C ALA A 124 -23.94 21.64 5.05
N ILE A 125 -24.95 20.84 5.37
CA ILE A 125 -26.15 20.69 4.52
C ILE A 125 -26.86 22.04 4.52
N VAL A 126 -27.07 22.62 3.33
CA VAL A 126 -27.73 23.91 3.13
C VAL A 126 -29.25 23.72 3.15
N ASP A 127 -29.75 22.73 2.41
CA ASP A 127 -31.19 22.42 2.32
C ASP A 127 -31.45 20.94 1.97
N ARG A 128 -32.67 20.47 2.26
CA ARG A 128 -33.19 19.13 1.92
C ARG A 128 -34.51 19.26 1.14
N VAL A 129 -34.41 19.51 -0.16
CA VAL A 129 -35.57 19.66 -1.06
C VAL A 129 -36.27 18.31 -1.27
N ARG A 130 -37.59 18.25 -1.06
CA ARG A 130 -38.42 17.08 -1.37
C ARG A 130 -39.17 17.27 -2.69
N VAL A 131 -39.08 16.27 -3.57
CA VAL A 131 -39.70 16.27 -4.91
C VAL A 131 -40.97 15.39 -4.90
N PRO A 132 -41.97 15.65 -5.78
CA PRO A 132 -43.24 14.91 -5.72
C PRO A 132 -43.12 13.40 -5.95
N HIS A 133 -42.29 12.96 -6.92
CA HIS A 133 -42.14 11.54 -7.31
C HIS A 133 -40.74 10.97 -7.01
N LEU A 134 -40.59 9.64 -7.18
CA LEU A 134 -39.31 8.92 -7.05
C LEU A 134 -38.39 9.28 -8.22
N GLN A 135 -37.11 9.53 -7.90
CA GLN A 135 -36.14 10.08 -8.84
C GLN A 135 -35.24 9.01 -9.47
N ARG A 136 -34.96 9.12 -10.78
CA ARG A 136 -34.04 8.22 -11.50
C ARG A 136 -32.69 8.87 -11.81
N SER A 137 -32.65 10.11 -12.32
CA SER A 137 -31.42 10.90 -12.49
C SER A 137 -31.48 12.27 -11.84
N LEU A 138 -30.30 12.91 -11.74
CA LEU A 138 -30.10 14.27 -11.25
C LEU A 138 -28.97 14.91 -12.06
N VAL A 139 -29.21 16.04 -12.73
CA VAL A 139 -28.20 16.77 -13.53
C VAL A 139 -28.31 18.28 -13.33
N TYR A 140 -27.17 18.98 -13.37
CA TYR A 140 -27.09 20.43 -13.19
C TYR A 140 -26.90 21.16 -14.53
N ASN A 141 -27.86 22.01 -14.89
CA ASN A 141 -27.76 22.95 -16.00
C ASN A 141 -26.99 24.21 -15.58
N GLN A 142 -25.73 24.30 -16.00
CA GLN A 142 -24.83 25.40 -15.68
C GLN A 142 -25.26 26.75 -16.29
N PHE A 143 -26.08 26.77 -17.35
CA PHE A 143 -26.46 28.00 -18.04
C PHE A 143 -27.58 28.80 -17.35
N GLN A 144 -28.48 28.13 -16.65
CA GLN A 144 -29.60 28.73 -15.90
C GLN A 144 -29.50 28.52 -14.39
N ALA A 145 -28.39 27.92 -13.92
CA ALA A 145 -28.22 27.46 -12.54
C ALA A 145 -29.38 26.57 -12.04
N GLU A 146 -29.93 25.73 -12.93
CA GLU A 146 -31.04 24.83 -12.61
C GLU A 146 -30.57 23.41 -12.30
N LEU A 147 -31.19 22.79 -11.30
CA LEU A 147 -31.03 21.37 -10.98
C LEU A 147 -32.23 20.61 -11.55
N LEU A 148 -31.97 19.71 -12.51
CA LEU A 148 -32.94 18.88 -13.21
C LEU A 148 -33.04 17.51 -12.52
N SER A 149 -34.25 17.05 -12.24
CA SER A 149 -34.51 15.74 -11.66
C SER A 149 -35.53 14.94 -12.49
N SER A 150 -35.08 13.81 -13.03
CA SER A 150 -35.94 12.83 -13.72
C SER A 150 -36.53 11.82 -12.73
N GLY A 151 -37.53 11.05 -13.15
CA GLY A 151 -38.12 10.04 -12.30
C GLY A 151 -39.20 9.21 -12.96
N VAL A 152 -40.02 8.57 -12.13
CA VAL A 152 -41.20 7.78 -12.54
C VAL A 152 -42.37 8.68 -12.98
N SER A 153 -42.15 10.00 -13.11
CA SER A 153 -43.13 10.96 -13.64
C SER A 153 -42.78 11.27 -15.11
N PRO A 154 -43.77 11.53 -15.99
CA PRO A 154 -43.52 12.17 -17.27
C PRO A 154 -42.97 13.60 -17.11
N GLU A 155 -43.11 14.22 -15.92
CA GLU A 155 -42.56 15.54 -15.63
C GLU A 155 -41.09 15.46 -15.17
N VAL A 156 -40.20 16.20 -15.83
CA VAL A 156 -38.83 16.47 -15.34
C VAL A 156 -38.86 17.72 -14.47
N TYR A 157 -38.61 17.55 -13.17
CA TYR A 157 -38.66 18.66 -12.20
C TYR A 157 -37.44 19.55 -12.30
N ARG A 158 -37.67 20.87 -12.33
CA ARG A 158 -36.65 21.91 -12.39
C ARG A 158 -36.62 22.68 -11.08
N ILE A 159 -35.45 22.80 -10.47
CA ILE A 159 -35.21 23.59 -9.25
C ILE A 159 -34.20 24.67 -9.60
N SER A 160 -34.60 25.94 -9.63
CA SER A 160 -33.66 27.05 -9.83
C SER A 160 -32.88 27.30 -8.55
N LEU A 161 -31.55 27.23 -8.64
CA LEU A 161 -30.66 27.47 -7.49
C LEU A 161 -30.39 28.98 -7.26
N GLU A 162 -30.85 29.85 -8.16
CA GLU A 162 -30.82 31.31 -8.00
C GLU A 162 -32.02 31.80 -7.19
N THR A 163 -33.24 31.32 -7.49
CA THR A 163 -34.46 31.70 -6.75
C THR A 163 -34.75 30.79 -5.56
N GLY A 164 -34.17 29.59 -5.52
CA GLY A 164 -34.49 28.56 -4.52
C GLY A 164 -35.85 27.90 -4.73
N GLY A 165 -36.51 28.13 -5.88
CA GLY A 165 -37.86 27.64 -6.18
C GLY A 165 -37.91 26.50 -7.20
N PHE A 166 -39.01 25.75 -7.17
CA PHE A 166 -39.40 24.91 -8.29
C PHE A 166 -39.86 25.80 -9.46
N VAL A 167 -39.38 25.47 -10.66
CA VAL A 167 -39.80 26.05 -11.94
C VAL A 167 -40.73 25.04 -12.63
N GLU A 168 -41.59 25.52 -13.54
CA GLU A 168 -42.44 24.66 -14.38
C GLU A 168 -41.60 23.60 -15.10
N GLY A 169 -41.88 22.32 -14.79
CA GLY A 169 -41.12 21.17 -15.25
C GLY A 169 -41.43 20.80 -16.70
N TYR A 170 -40.50 20.08 -17.35
CA TYR A 170 -40.71 19.64 -18.73
C TYR A 170 -41.69 18.47 -18.76
N GLN A 171 -42.88 18.67 -19.35
CA GLN A 171 -43.90 17.64 -19.52
C GLN A 171 -43.58 16.75 -20.73
N THR A 172 -42.81 15.69 -20.52
CA THR A 172 -42.48 14.73 -21.59
C THR A 172 -43.71 13.94 -22.01
N LYS A 173 -43.73 13.48 -23.27
CA LYS A 173 -44.81 12.61 -23.78
C LYS A 173 -44.55 11.13 -23.47
N SER A 174 -43.66 10.82 -22.53
CA SER A 174 -43.29 9.45 -22.16
C SER A 174 -44.00 9.04 -20.87
N ALA A 175 -45.14 8.36 -21.00
CA ALA A 175 -46.08 8.18 -19.88
C ALA A 175 -45.56 7.27 -18.77
N SER A 176 -44.62 6.36 -19.08
CA SER A 176 -43.97 5.48 -18.11
C SER A 176 -42.81 6.16 -17.35
N GLY A 177 -42.47 7.40 -17.71
CA GLY A 177 -41.48 8.25 -17.04
C GLY A 177 -40.15 8.41 -17.78
N VAL A 178 -39.16 8.93 -17.07
CA VAL A 178 -37.88 9.38 -17.63
C VAL A 178 -36.71 8.79 -16.82
N ASN A 179 -35.91 7.94 -17.45
CA ASN A 179 -34.75 7.28 -16.85
C ASN A 179 -33.60 8.26 -16.59
N HIS A 180 -33.10 8.87 -17.67
CA HIS A 180 -31.97 9.78 -17.64
C HIS A 180 -32.33 11.14 -18.23
N VAL A 181 -31.64 12.17 -17.77
CA VAL A 181 -31.74 13.54 -18.27
C VAL A 181 -30.33 14.08 -18.31
N GLU A 182 -29.98 14.77 -19.39
CA GLU A 182 -28.67 15.38 -19.59
C GLU A 182 -28.80 16.74 -20.28
N VAL A 183 -27.76 17.58 -20.17
CA VAL A 183 -27.72 18.91 -20.79
C VAL A 183 -26.57 18.94 -21.78
N PHE A 184 -26.86 19.26 -23.05
CA PHE A 184 -25.84 19.35 -24.09
C PHE A 184 -24.78 20.40 -23.76
N GLY A 185 -23.53 19.95 -23.80
CA GLY A 185 -22.33 20.77 -23.99
C GLY A 185 -22.21 21.98 -23.05
N ARG A 186 -21.55 21.80 -21.90
CA ARG A 186 -21.22 22.88 -20.94
C ARG A 186 -20.59 24.13 -21.59
N HIS A 187 -19.90 23.98 -22.72
CA HIS A 187 -19.31 25.08 -23.49
C HIS A 187 -19.49 24.92 -25.02
N GLY A 188 -20.61 24.33 -25.48
CA GLY A 188 -20.93 24.18 -26.92
C GLY A 188 -21.88 25.25 -27.48
N PRO A 189 -21.96 25.46 -28.81
CA PRO A 189 -22.93 26.38 -29.43
C PRO A 189 -24.39 25.91 -29.31
N VAL A 190 -24.62 24.61 -29.06
CA VAL A 190 -25.93 23.99 -28.75
C VAL A 190 -26.23 24.04 -27.22
N SER A 191 -25.51 24.89 -26.49
CA SER A 191 -25.76 25.26 -25.09
C SER A 191 -27.25 25.46 -24.81
N GLY A 192 -27.78 24.70 -23.84
CA GLY A 192 -29.17 24.83 -23.36
C GLY A 192 -30.16 23.82 -23.93
N VAL A 193 -29.75 22.89 -24.82
CA VAL A 193 -30.62 21.74 -25.13
C VAL A 193 -30.53 20.69 -24.01
N VAL A 194 -31.67 20.24 -23.51
CA VAL A 194 -31.81 19.16 -22.52
C VAL A 194 -32.33 17.92 -23.23
N LEU A 195 -31.63 16.79 -23.09
CA LEU A 195 -32.13 15.48 -23.54
C LEU A 195 -32.80 14.74 -22.39
N THR A 196 -33.92 14.08 -22.67
CA THR A 196 -34.64 13.23 -21.73
C THR A 196 -34.82 11.82 -22.32
N ALA A 197 -34.32 10.79 -21.63
CA ALA A 197 -34.48 9.38 -21.97
C ALA A 197 -35.80 8.84 -21.40
N GLY A 198 -36.79 8.64 -22.26
CA GLY A 198 -38.07 8.03 -21.87
C GLY A 198 -37.98 6.51 -21.75
N CYS A 199 -38.81 5.94 -20.87
CA CYS A 199 -39.06 4.50 -20.83
C CYS A 199 -39.60 3.97 -22.17
N ASP A 200 -40.41 4.79 -22.86
CA ASP A 200 -41.12 4.48 -24.11
C ASP A 200 -40.21 4.28 -25.35
N GLY A 201 -38.92 3.92 -25.17
CA GLY A 201 -37.94 3.77 -26.25
C GLY A 201 -37.61 5.08 -27.00
N ALA A 202 -37.92 6.23 -26.38
CA ALA A 202 -37.90 7.53 -27.03
C ALA A 202 -36.94 8.51 -26.35
N ILE A 203 -36.39 9.44 -27.13
CA ILE A 203 -35.63 10.58 -26.62
C ILE A 203 -36.33 11.86 -27.03
N GLU A 204 -36.57 12.75 -26.06
CA GLU A 204 -37.12 14.09 -26.30
C GLU A 204 -36.05 15.14 -26.01
N ALA A 205 -35.94 16.13 -26.90
CA ALA A 205 -34.99 17.23 -26.82
C ALA A 205 -35.74 18.53 -26.53
N TRP A 206 -35.37 19.22 -25.46
CA TRP A 206 -36.02 20.42 -24.95
C TRP A 206 -35.07 21.62 -25.02
N ASP A 207 -35.54 22.78 -25.48
CA ASP A 207 -34.79 24.03 -25.32
C ASP A 207 -35.07 24.60 -23.92
N SER A 208 -34.05 24.67 -23.06
CA SER A 208 -34.19 25.14 -21.69
C SER A 208 -34.54 26.63 -21.59
N ARG A 209 -34.28 27.41 -22.65
CA ARG A 209 -34.58 28.86 -22.74
C ARG A 209 -36.07 29.12 -22.92
N VAL A 210 -36.73 28.27 -23.72
CA VAL A 210 -38.15 28.39 -24.09
C VAL A 210 -39.03 27.47 -23.23
N GLY A 211 -38.46 26.38 -22.70
CA GLY A 211 -39.18 25.39 -21.90
C GLY A 211 -40.02 24.41 -22.72
N THR A 212 -39.74 24.26 -24.02
CA THR A 212 -40.55 23.47 -24.96
C THR A 212 -39.77 22.33 -25.62
N ALA A 213 -40.44 21.20 -25.85
CA ALA A 213 -39.91 20.09 -26.64
C ALA A 213 -39.72 20.51 -28.11
N VAL A 214 -38.47 20.52 -28.56
CA VAL A 214 -38.07 20.84 -29.94
C VAL A 214 -38.20 19.62 -30.86
N ALA A 215 -37.84 18.44 -30.36
CA ALA A 215 -37.89 17.19 -31.13
C ALA A 215 -38.16 15.97 -30.24
N ARG A 216 -38.73 14.92 -30.84
CA ARG A 216 -38.75 13.54 -30.30
C ARG A 216 -38.22 12.60 -31.36
N VAL A 217 -37.31 11.70 -30.98
CA VAL A 217 -36.80 10.61 -31.83
C VAL A 217 -37.18 9.28 -31.18
N GLN A 218 -37.71 8.35 -31.97
CA GLN A 218 -38.00 6.99 -31.53
C GLN A 218 -36.75 6.13 -31.79
N VAL A 219 -36.17 5.62 -30.71
CA VAL A 219 -34.82 5.03 -30.68
C VAL A 219 -34.87 3.51 -30.59
N ALA A 220 -35.90 2.96 -29.95
CA ALA A 220 -36.24 1.53 -29.94
C ALA A 220 -37.76 1.33 -30.10
N GLY A 221 -38.17 0.15 -30.56
CA GLY A 221 -39.56 -0.25 -30.77
C GLY A 221 -40.09 0.02 -32.18
N SER A 222 -41.33 -0.42 -32.43
CA SER A 222 -42.01 -0.28 -33.72
C SER A 222 -41.95 1.14 -34.29
N GLY A 223 -41.32 1.29 -35.47
CA GLY A 223 -41.09 2.58 -36.12
C GLY A 223 -39.81 3.30 -35.67
N SER A 224 -38.87 2.61 -35.00
CA SER A 224 -37.57 3.17 -34.62
C SER A 224 -36.75 3.58 -35.85
N SER A 225 -35.89 4.59 -35.66
CA SER A 225 -34.95 5.03 -36.70
C SER A 225 -33.67 4.21 -36.77
N SER A 226 -33.47 3.31 -35.81
CA SER A 226 -32.26 2.51 -35.55
C SER A 226 -32.29 1.13 -36.21
N GLY A 227 -33.48 0.56 -36.43
CA GLY A 227 -33.65 -0.85 -36.80
C GLY A 227 -33.86 -1.79 -35.61
N VAL A 228 -33.93 -1.25 -34.39
CA VAL A 228 -34.31 -2.00 -33.18
C VAL A 228 -35.84 -2.03 -33.09
N ASP A 229 -36.46 -3.11 -33.59
CA ASP A 229 -37.92 -3.28 -33.57
C ASP A 229 -38.47 -3.66 -32.18
N GLU A 230 -37.63 -4.22 -31.30
CA GLU A 230 -38.01 -4.55 -29.92
C GLU A 230 -38.23 -3.29 -29.07
N GLN A 231 -39.26 -3.33 -28.20
CA GLN A 231 -39.56 -2.23 -27.28
C GLN A 231 -38.63 -2.31 -26.05
N CYS A 232 -37.63 -1.43 -26.00
CA CYS A 232 -36.66 -1.36 -24.91
C CYS A 232 -36.60 0.05 -24.30
N GLU A 233 -36.39 0.17 -22.99
CA GLU A 233 -36.18 1.48 -22.37
C GLU A 233 -34.82 2.08 -22.77
N VAL A 234 -34.74 3.41 -22.92
CA VAL A 234 -33.46 4.14 -22.96
C VAL A 234 -33.02 4.32 -21.51
N ARG A 235 -31.90 3.69 -21.10
CA ARG A 235 -31.38 3.71 -19.73
C ARG A 235 -30.50 4.91 -19.44
N HIS A 236 -29.59 5.27 -20.35
CA HIS A 236 -28.60 6.34 -20.17
C HIS A 236 -28.42 7.16 -21.44
N ILE A 237 -28.06 8.44 -21.28
CA ILE A 237 -27.60 9.33 -22.36
C ILE A 237 -26.30 10.00 -21.90
N ALA A 238 -25.32 10.08 -22.80
CA ALA A 238 -24.14 10.95 -22.65
C ALA A 238 -23.99 11.86 -23.87
N THR A 239 -23.47 13.08 -23.69
CA THR A 239 -23.17 14.06 -24.75
C THR A 239 -21.67 14.36 -24.83
N GLU A 240 -21.18 14.78 -26.01
CA GLU A 240 -19.75 15.09 -26.23
C GLU A 240 -19.40 16.47 -25.61
N GLU A 241 -18.63 16.48 -24.51
CA GLU A 241 -18.31 17.71 -23.72
C GLU A 241 -17.60 18.79 -24.56
N SER A 242 -16.72 18.39 -25.50
CA SER A 242 -15.90 19.27 -26.35
C SER A 242 -16.62 19.83 -27.57
N GLY A 243 -17.77 20.46 -27.36
CA GLY A 243 -18.50 21.21 -28.39
C GLY A 243 -19.08 20.37 -29.54
N GLY A 244 -19.10 19.04 -29.38
CA GLY A 244 -19.59 18.11 -30.39
C GLY A 244 -21.11 18.15 -30.54
N LEU A 245 -21.58 17.65 -31.68
CA LEU A 245 -23.01 17.43 -31.96
C LEU A 245 -23.43 15.97 -31.70
N LEU A 246 -22.52 15.16 -31.12
CA LEU A 246 -22.72 13.76 -30.86
C LEU A 246 -23.33 13.49 -29.48
N PHE A 247 -24.21 12.50 -29.42
CA PHE A 247 -24.71 11.92 -28.19
C PHE A 247 -24.83 10.41 -28.32
N THR A 248 -24.76 9.71 -27.19
CA THR A 248 -24.96 8.25 -27.10
C THR A 248 -26.22 7.91 -26.34
N CYS A 249 -26.85 6.80 -26.70
CA CYS A 249 -28.05 6.28 -26.07
C CYS A 249 -27.77 4.83 -25.67
N GLY A 250 -27.77 4.54 -24.38
CA GLY A 250 -27.68 3.17 -23.86
C GLY A 250 -29.07 2.58 -23.71
N LEU A 251 -29.36 1.47 -24.37
CA LEU A 251 -30.62 0.74 -24.26
C LEU A 251 -30.57 -0.32 -23.15
N GLU A 252 -31.76 -0.75 -22.72
CA GLU A 252 -31.92 -1.89 -21.82
C GLU A 252 -31.53 -3.24 -22.45
N SER A 253 -31.55 -3.34 -23.78
CA SER A 253 -31.10 -4.54 -24.53
C SER A 253 -29.59 -4.80 -24.49
N GLY A 254 -28.78 -3.81 -24.07
CA GLY A 254 -27.32 -3.87 -24.18
C GLY A 254 -26.76 -3.26 -25.46
N GLU A 255 -27.58 -2.60 -26.27
CA GLU A 255 -27.12 -1.79 -27.39
C GLU A 255 -26.77 -0.36 -26.98
N VAL A 256 -25.70 0.18 -27.58
CA VAL A 256 -25.32 1.59 -27.51
C VAL A 256 -25.46 2.20 -28.90
N LEU A 257 -26.27 3.24 -29.02
CA LEU A 257 -26.53 3.94 -30.27
C LEU A 257 -25.80 5.29 -30.26
N LEU A 258 -25.03 5.60 -31.31
CA LEU A 258 -24.39 6.90 -31.50
C LEU A 258 -25.24 7.73 -32.46
N TYR A 259 -25.65 8.93 -32.04
CA TYR A 259 -26.44 9.87 -32.84
C TYR A 259 -25.72 11.21 -33.00
N ASP A 260 -26.04 11.92 -34.07
CA ASP A 260 -25.79 13.36 -34.24
C ASP A 260 -27.13 14.10 -34.04
N VAL A 261 -27.15 15.21 -33.30
CA VAL A 261 -28.37 16.03 -33.05
C VAL A 261 -29.12 16.40 -34.34
N ARG A 262 -28.42 16.50 -35.48
CA ARG A 262 -28.97 16.86 -36.78
C ARG A 262 -29.63 15.69 -37.52
N LEU A 263 -29.45 14.45 -37.05
CA LEU A 263 -29.87 13.23 -37.74
C LEU A 263 -30.91 12.45 -36.92
N GLN A 264 -32.01 12.08 -37.58
CA GLN A 264 -33.03 11.23 -36.96
C GLN A 264 -32.60 9.76 -36.84
N LYS A 265 -31.64 9.30 -37.66
CA LYS A 265 -31.07 7.94 -37.64
C LYS A 265 -29.73 7.93 -36.89
N PRO A 266 -29.37 6.83 -36.21
CA PRO A 266 -28.05 6.70 -35.61
C PRO A 266 -26.96 6.66 -36.69
N LEU A 267 -25.77 7.14 -36.34
CA LEU A 267 -24.53 6.98 -37.11
C LEU A 267 -23.94 5.57 -36.97
N LEU A 268 -24.04 5.00 -35.76
CA LEU A 268 -23.51 3.69 -35.42
C LEU A 268 -24.46 2.99 -34.43
N VAL A 269 -24.70 1.71 -34.67
CA VAL A 269 -25.34 0.78 -33.72
C VAL A 269 -24.25 -0.12 -33.14
N LYS A 270 -24.15 -0.19 -31.81
CA LYS A 270 -23.10 -0.94 -31.12
C LYS A 270 -23.66 -1.86 -30.05
N ASP A 271 -23.91 -3.11 -30.41
CA ASP A 271 -24.24 -4.17 -29.47
C ASP A 271 -23.03 -4.54 -28.57
N HIS A 272 -23.32 -4.80 -27.29
CA HIS A 272 -22.39 -5.36 -26.32
C HIS A 272 -22.42 -6.89 -26.22
N MET A 273 -23.32 -7.59 -26.91
CA MET A 273 -23.43 -9.06 -26.98
C MET A 273 -23.74 -9.76 -25.64
N ASN A 274 -23.98 -8.98 -24.58
CA ASN A 274 -24.20 -9.47 -23.23
C ASN A 274 -25.70 -9.61 -22.89
N SER A 275 -26.60 -8.99 -23.66
CA SER A 275 -28.03 -8.84 -23.31
C SER A 275 -28.28 -8.30 -21.90
N LEU A 276 -27.41 -7.39 -21.45
CA LEU A 276 -27.45 -6.74 -20.13
C LEU A 276 -27.62 -5.23 -20.33
N PRO A 277 -28.41 -4.55 -19.48
CA PRO A 277 -28.71 -3.14 -19.67
C PRO A 277 -27.47 -2.26 -19.56
N ILE A 278 -27.37 -1.28 -20.46
CA ILE A 278 -26.34 -0.24 -20.37
C ILE A 278 -26.59 0.60 -19.12
N VAL A 279 -25.63 0.61 -18.20
CA VAL A 279 -25.66 1.37 -16.95
C VAL A 279 -25.28 2.82 -17.22
N LYS A 280 -24.21 3.03 -18.00
CA LYS A 280 -23.63 4.35 -18.26
C LYS A 280 -22.85 4.39 -19.58
N THR A 281 -22.87 5.55 -20.23
CA THR A 281 -22.03 5.89 -21.38
C THR A 281 -21.24 7.17 -21.09
N TYR A 282 -20.12 7.39 -21.78
CA TYR A 282 -19.27 8.58 -21.63
C TYR A 282 -18.37 8.78 -22.86
N PHE A 283 -18.24 10.02 -23.35
CA PHE A 283 -17.30 10.37 -24.44
C PHE A 283 -15.90 10.64 -23.88
N PHE A 284 -14.87 9.95 -24.36
CA PHE A 284 -13.50 10.19 -23.93
C PHE A 284 -12.98 11.53 -24.47
N ASN A 285 -12.86 12.53 -23.59
CA ASN A 285 -12.45 13.87 -23.98
C ASN A 285 -10.94 14.06 -23.74
N GLY A 286 -10.10 13.46 -24.58
CA GLY A 286 -8.65 13.57 -24.48
C GLY A 286 -7.93 12.91 -25.67
N LYS A 287 -6.66 13.23 -25.89
CA LYS A 287 -5.87 12.62 -26.97
C LYS A 287 -5.31 11.26 -26.56
N SER A 288 -5.63 10.22 -27.33
CA SER A 288 -5.04 8.89 -27.12
C SER A 288 -3.55 8.87 -27.41
N THR A 289 -2.80 8.14 -26.58
CA THR A 289 -1.37 7.89 -26.76
C THR A 289 -1.09 7.04 -28.01
N ALA A 290 -2.03 6.18 -28.42
CA ALA A 290 -1.86 5.24 -29.53
C ALA A 290 -2.24 5.83 -30.90
N THR A 291 -3.33 6.60 -31.00
CA THR A 291 -3.82 7.17 -32.27
C THR A 291 -3.61 8.69 -32.40
N GLY A 292 -3.32 9.39 -31.30
CA GLY A 292 -3.26 10.86 -31.26
C GLY A 292 -4.63 11.56 -31.25
N GLU A 293 -5.73 10.83 -31.50
CA GLU A 293 -7.08 11.37 -31.63
C GLU A 293 -7.93 11.22 -30.36
N ALA A 294 -8.95 12.09 -30.25
CA ALA A 294 -10.01 12.02 -29.23
C ALA A 294 -11.25 11.28 -29.78
N SER A 295 -11.03 10.02 -30.16
CA SER A 295 -11.97 9.24 -30.99
C SER A 295 -12.65 8.08 -30.25
N PHE A 296 -12.63 8.04 -28.91
CA PHE A 296 -13.13 6.92 -28.11
C PHE A 296 -14.43 7.23 -27.36
N VAL A 297 -15.28 6.20 -27.25
CA VAL A 297 -16.46 6.18 -26.37
C VAL A 297 -16.29 5.05 -25.36
N LEU A 298 -16.67 5.31 -24.11
CA LEU A 298 -16.77 4.32 -23.05
C LEU A 298 -18.24 4.00 -22.81
N SER A 299 -18.57 2.71 -22.73
CA SER A 299 -19.90 2.21 -22.36
C SER A 299 -19.77 1.06 -21.37
N ALA A 300 -20.61 1.05 -20.34
CA ALA A 300 -20.62 0.03 -19.31
C ALA A 300 -21.98 -0.68 -19.26
N ASP A 301 -21.94 -2.00 -19.37
CA ASP A 301 -23.02 -2.89 -18.92
C ASP A 301 -23.00 -2.96 -17.38
N THR A 302 -23.88 -3.77 -16.80
CA THR A 302 -23.67 -4.27 -15.44
C THR A 302 -22.39 -5.10 -15.30
N ARG A 303 -21.93 -5.83 -16.33
CA ARG A 303 -20.77 -6.75 -16.20
C ARG A 303 -19.44 -6.24 -16.78
N SER A 304 -19.47 -5.53 -17.90
CA SER A 304 -18.25 -5.17 -18.64
C SER A 304 -18.26 -3.70 -19.08
N LEU A 305 -17.10 -3.05 -19.00
CA LEU A 305 -16.87 -1.72 -19.58
C LEU A 305 -16.09 -1.89 -20.88
N LYS A 306 -16.68 -1.43 -21.99
CA LYS A 306 -16.08 -1.48 -23.33
C LYS A 306 -15.66 -0.08 -23.76
N VAL A 307 -14.52 -0.01 -24.44
CA VAL A 307 -13.99 1.21 -25.05
C VAL A 307 -13.89 0.98 -26.55
N TRP A 308 -14.44 1.87 -27.36
CA TRP A 308 -14.57 1.66 -28.81
C TRP A 308 -14.44 2.97 -29.61
N ASN A 309 -14.06 2.85 -30.89
CA ASN A 309 -13.86 3.99 -31.80
C ASN A 309 -15.20 4.59 -32.27
N LYS A 310 -15.39 5.90 -32.11
CA LYS A 310 -16.59 6.64 -32.52
C LYS A 310 -16.85 6.63 -34.05
N HIS A 311 -15.82 6.32 -34.84
CA HIS A 311 -15.91 6.24 -36.30
C HIS A 311 -16.17 4.82 -36.80
N ASP A 312 -15.37 3.83 -36.34
CA ASP A 312 -15.42 2.46 -36.88
C ASP A 312 -16.30 1.50 -36.07
N GLY A 313 -16.68 1.86 -34.84
CA GLY A 313 -17.32 0.95 -33.89
C GLY A 313 -16.43 -0.21 -33.42
N SER A 314 -15.13 -0.19 -33.72
CA SER A 314 -14.17 -1.23 -33.35
C SER A 314 -13.89 -1.21 -31.84
N ASN A 315 -13.81 -2.39 -31.21
CA ASN A 315 -13.49 -2.50 -29.78
C ASN A 315 -11.99 -2.28 -29.57
N PHE A 316 -11.63 -1.22 -28.84
CA PHE A 316 -10.26 -0.95 -28.42
C PHE A 316 -9.89 -1.79 -27.19
N THR A 317 -10.70 -1.73 -26.13
CA THR A 317 -10.54 -2.55 -24.93
C THR A 317 -11.87 -3.04 -24.39
N THR A 318 -11.81 -4.09 -23.59
CA THR A 318 -12.86 -4.47 -22.65
C THR A 318 -12.22 -4.60 -21.27
N ILE A 319 -12.93 -4.17 -20.24
CA ILE A 319 -12.58 -4.33 -18.82
C ILE A 319 -13.71 -5.14 -18.20
N ASP A 320 -13.41 -6.37 -17.81
CA ASP A 320 -14.37 -7.21 -17.09
C ASP A 320 -14.33 -6.89 -15.60
N ALA A 321 -15.50 -6.56 -15.04
CA ALA A 321 -15.66 -6.43 -13.60
C ALA A 321 -15.94 -7.81 -12.98
N PRO A 322 -15.43 -8.10 -11.77
CA PRO A 322 -15.70 -9.34 -11.05
C PRO A 322 -17.07 -9.37 -10.35
N ALA A 323 -17.80 -8.25 -10.35
CA ALA A 323 -19.13 -8.07 -9.79
C ALA A 323 -19.79 -6.86 -10.47
N ASP A 324 -21.10 -6.71 -10.30
CA ASP A 324 -21.91 -5.76 -11.06
C ASP A 324 -21.47 -4.30 -10.87
N ILE A 325 -21.32 -3.59 -11.99
CA ILE A 325 -20.97 -2.18 -12.14
C ILE A 325 -22.22 -1.33 -11.83
N THR A 326 -22.05 -0.35 -10.94
CA THR A 326 -23.10 0.60 -10.55
C THR A 326 -22.90 1.98 -11.18
N ASP A 327 -21.65 2.40 -11.35
CA ASP A 327 -21.28 3.72 -11.87
C ASP A 327 -19.78 3.74 -12.29
N PHE A 328 -19.36 4.64 -13.18
CA PHE A 328 -17.94 4.84 -13.50
C PHE A 328 -17.61 6.30 -13.84
N THR A 329 -16.34 6.69 -13.65
CA THR A 329 -15.80 7.99 -14.09
C THR A 329 -14.34 7.88 -14.54
N LEU A 330 -13.92 8.79 -15.42
CA LEU A 330 -12.52 9.02 -15.77
C LEU A 330 -11.92 10.16 -14.93
N PHE A 331 -10.66 10.00 -14.51
CA PHE A 331 -9.89 11.10 -13.94
C PHE A 331 -9.40 12.06 -15.04
N LYS A 332 -9.32 13.36 -14.75
CA LYS A 332 -8.71 14.35 -15.65
C LYS A 332 -7.17 14.31 -15.59
N GLY A 333 -6.52 14.41 -16.74
CA GLY A 333 -5.07 14.36 -16.93
C GLY A 333 -4.32 15.50 -16.24
N GLN A 334 -4.96 16.64 -16.07
CA GLN A 334 -4.47 17.79 -15.32
C GLN A 334 -5.61 18.32 -14.43
N HIS A 335 -5.28 18.93 -13.30
CA HIS A 335 -6.21 19.86 -12.66
C HIS A 335 -6.09 21.21 -13.38
N ASN A 336 -7.21 21.82 -13.74
CA ASN A 336 -7.20 23.20 -14.19
C ASN A 336 -7.70 24.10 -13.05
N MET A 337 -6.93 25.13 -12.72
CA MET A 337 -7.30 26.12 -11.70
C MET A 337 -7.91 27.40 -12.32
N VAL A 338 -8.02 27.45 -13.65
CA VAL A 338 -8.50 28.59 -14.43
C VAL A 338 -9.68 28.15 -15.28
N ALA A 339 -10.72 28.99 -15.37
CA ALA A 339 -11.84 28.78 -16.28
C ALA A 339 -11.35 28.69 -17.75
N PRO A 340 -11.91 27.82 -18.61
CA PRO A 340 -13.18 27.09 -18.46
C PRO A 340 -13.13 25.81 -17.60
N TYR A 341 -12.01 25.52 -16.93
CA TYR A 341 -11.78 24.31 -16.13
C TYR A 341 -11.70 23.00 -16.91
N GLU A 342 -11.86 23.06 -18.23
CA GLU A 342 -11.66 21.94 -19.15
C GLU A 342 -10.22 21.40 -19.07
N CYS A 343 -10.10 20.09 -19.22
CA CYS A 343 -8.85 19.35 -19.30
C CYS A 343 -9.10 18.05 -20.08
N ASP A 344 -8.04 17.51 -20.67
CA ASP A 344 -8.05 16.18 -21.24
C ASP A 344 -8.37 15.13 -20.15
N ASP A 345 -9.14 14.10 -20.49
CA ASP A 345 -9.28 12.88 -19.69
C ASP A 345 -7.98 12.07 -19.71
N SER A 346 -7.68 11.40 -18.60
CA SER A 346 -6.51 10.53 -18.46
C SER A 346 -6.87 9.07 -18.78
N GLY A 347 -5.86 8.21 -18.98
CA GLY A 347 -6.08 6.77 -19.13
C GLY A 347 -6.57 6.04 -17.86
N VAL A 348 -6.90 6.75 -16.77
CA VAL A 348 -7.31 6.15 -15.49
C VAL A 348 -8.83 6.21 -15.32
N VAL A 349 -9.47 5.04 -15.29
CA VAL A 349 -10.89 4.84 -15.04
C VAL A 349 -11.10 4.38 -13.59
N ALA A 350 -12.06 4.99 -12.89
CA ALA A 350 -12.59 4.49 -11.62
C ALA A 350 -14.00 3.91 -11.84
N ILE A 351 -14.19 2.64 -11.47
CA ILE A 351 -15.44 1.88 -11.63
C ILE A 351 -15.95 1.49 -10.24
N CYS A 352 -17.19 1.89 -9.92
CA CYS A 352 -17.91 1.37 -8.77
C CYS A 352 -18.55 0.02 -9.14
N CYS A 353 -18.27 -0.99 -8.32
CA CYS A 353 -18.84 -2.32 -8.42
C CYS A 353 -19.49 -2.70 -7.08
N ASP A 354 -20.29 -3.78 -7.04
CA ASP A 354 -20.78 -4.39 -5.80
C ASP A 354 -19.67 -5.14 -5.03
N VAL A 355 -18.61 -4.40 -4.68
CA VAL A 355 -17.39 -4.84 -4.00
C VAL A 355 -16.98 -3.72 -3.03
N PRO A 356 -16.42 -4.01 -1.85
CA PRO A 356 -15.91 -3.00 -0.92
C PRO A 356 -15.00 -1.92 -1.55
N ARG A 357 -14.25 -2.26 -2.60
CA ARG A 357 -13.26 -1.38 -3.23
C ARG A 357 -13.75 -0.92 -4.60
N VAL A 358 -13.79 0.41 -4.78
CA VAL A 358 -13.86 1.02 -6.11
C VAL A 358 -12.67 0.51 -6.90
N GLN A 359 -12.90 0.06 -8.13
CA GLN A 359 -11.84 -0.44 -8.98
C GLN A 359 -11.19 0.71 -9.73
N VAL A 360 -9.86 0.77 -9.72
CA VAL A 360 -9.10 1.75 -10.50
C VAL A 360 -8.25 1.01 -11.53
N HIS A 361 -8.59 1.25 -12.79
CA HIS A 361 -7.95 0.65 -13.97
C HIS A 361 -7.20 1.72 -14.74
N PHE A 362 -5.96 1.43 -15.14
CA PHE A 362 -5.13 2.31 -15.97
C PHE A 362 -4.90 1.69 -17.34
N ILE A 363 -5.04 2.49 -18.40
CA ILE A 363 -4.86 2.09 -19.81
C ILE A 363 -3.93 3.11 -20.49
N PRO A 364 -2.59 2.88 -20.50
CA PRO A 364 -1.62 3.83 -21.03
C PRO A 364 -1.87 4.23 -22.50
N GLN A 365 -2.43 3.32 -23.29
CA GLN A 365 -2.72 3.53 -24.71
C GLN A 365 -4.00 4.37 -24.95
N LEU A 366 -4.99 4.32 -24.04
CA LEU A 366 -6.20 5.16 -24.13
C LEU A 366 -5.86 6.61 -23.82
N GLY A 367 -4.97 6.85 -22.86
CA GLY A 367 -4.48 8.18 -22.52
C GLY A 367 -3.40 8.14 -21.46
N ARG A 368 -2.69 9.25 -21.32
CA ARG A 368 -1.61 9.43 -20.35
C ARG A 368 -2.08 9.29 -18.90
N ALA A 369 -1.17 8.98 -17.99
CA ALA A 369 -1.47 9.09 -16.57
C ALA A 369 -1.68 10.58 -16.21
N PRO A 370 -2.57 10.90 -15.25
CA PRO A 370 -2.75 12.27 -14.83
C PRO A 370 -1.53 12.76 -14.04
N ARG A 371 -1.21 14.05 -14.08
CA ARG A 371 0.06 14.61 -13.56
C ARG A 371 0.43 14.16 -12.14
N TRP A 372 -0.56 14.13 -11.24
CA TRP A 372 -0.42 13.72 -9.84
C TRP A 372 -0.13 12.21 -9.68
N ALA A 373 -0.49 11.40 -10.68
CA ALA A 373 -0.22 9.96 -10.77
C ALA A 373 0.83 9.62 -11.85
N SER A 374 1.73 10.55 -12.20
CA SER A 374 2.77 10.33 -13.21
C SER A 374 3.70 9.15 -12.91
N PHE A 375 3.80 8.73 -11.63
CA PHE A 375 4.47 7.50 -11.23
C PHE A 375 3.83 6.21 -11.80
N LEU A 376 2.57 6.25 -12.26
CA LEU A 376 1.93 5.12 -12.94
C LEU A 376 2.60 4.82 -14.29
N GLU A 377 2.99 5.84 -15.07
CA GLU A 377 3.69 5.63 -16.36
C GLU A 377 5.02 4.90 -16.11
N VAL A 378 5.81 5.36 -15.13
CA VAL A 378 7.09 4.73 -14.73
C VAL A 378 6.89 3.30 -14.22
N MET A 379 5.88 3.04 -13.39
CA MET A 379 5.62 1.67 -12.91
C MET A 379 5.09 0.73 -14.01
N THR A 380 4.39 1.24 -15.02
CA THR A 380 4.04 0.42 -16.20
C THR A 380 5.29 0.11 -17.03
N GLU A 381 6.13 1.11 -17.31
CA GLU A 381 7.40 0.94 -18.04
C GLU A 381 8.31 -0.08 -17.33
N GLU A 382 8.48 0.05 -16.01
CA GLU A 382 9.17 -0.91 -15.14
C GLU A 382 8.56 -2.33 -15.15
N LEU A 383 7.27 -2.50 -15.43
CA LEU A 383 6.64 -3.82 -15.54
C LEU A 383 6.83 -4.42 -16.94
N GLU A 384 6.78 -3.60 -17.99
CA GLU A 384 7.03 -4.04 -19.37
C GLU A 384 8.50 -4.41 -19.59
N GLU A 385 9.45 -3.72 -18.96
CA GLU A 385 10.87 -4.13 -18.93
C GLU A 385 11.04 -5.52 -18.28
N LYS A 386 10.37 -5.78 -17.16
CA LYS A 386 10.46 -7.07 -16.43
C LYS A 386 9.81 -8.22 -17.21
N GLU A 387 8.69 -7.96 -17.92
CA GLU A 387 8.12 -8.94 -18.85
C GLU A 387 9.13 -9.34 -19.94
N ALA A 388 9.98 -8.41 -20.41
CA ALA A 388 11.00 -8.71 -21.41
C ALA A 388 12.23 -9.48 -20.88
N THR A 389 12.67 -9.29 -19.63
CA THR A 389 13.86 -10.01 -19.09
C THR A 389 13.57 -11.48 -18.78
N THR A 390 12.36 -11.81 -18.30
CA THR A 390 12.01 -13.15 -17.80
C THR A 390 12.19 -14.29 -18.81
N VAL A 391 12.25 -13.99 -20.11
CA VAL A 391 12.52 -14.96 -21.18
C VAL A 391 13.93 -15.58 -21.09
N TYR A 392 14.88 -14.92 -20.39
CA TYR A 392 16.27 -15.36 -20.24
C TYR A 392 16.82 -15.32 -18.81
N ASP A 393 16.10 -14.79 -17.82
CA ASP A 393 16.58 -14.71 -16.42
C ASP A 393 16.94 -16.09 -15.82
N ASP A 394 16.31 -17.17 -16.30
CA ASP A 394 16.62 -18.55 -15.90
C ASP A 394 17.84 -19.19 -16.60
N PHE A 395 18.52 -18.46 -17.51
CA PHE A 395 19.64 -19.00 -18.29
C PHE A 395 20.96 -18.27 -18.01
N THR A 396 22.00 -19.01 -17.59
CA THR A 396 23.37 -18.50 -17.52
C THR A 396 24.09 -18.69 -18.85
N PHE A 397 24.77 -17.65 -19.33
CA PHE A 397 25.74 -17.78 -20.42
C PHE A 397 27.04 -18.41 -19.90
N ILE A 398 27.55 -19.39 -20.64
CA ILE A 398 28.76 -20.16 -20.31
C ILE A 398 29.68 -20.14 -21.52
N SER A 399 30.96 -19.84 -21.33
CA SER A 399 31.96 -19.88 -22.41
C SER A 399 32.22 -21.31 -22.89
N LYS A 400 32.73 -21.49 -24.12
CA LYS A 400 33.11 -22.82 -24.63
C LYS A 400 34.12 -23.56 -23.72
N ASP A 401 35.02 -22.84 -23.08
CA ASP A 401 36.03 -23.44 -22.20
C ASP A 401 35.40 -23.95 -20.88
N GLU A 402 34.45 -23.19 -20.32
CA GLU A 402 33.67 -23.62 -19.15
C GLU A 402 32.68 -24.74 -19.48
N MET A 403 32.08 -24.72 -20.67
CA MET A 403 31.18 -25.79 -21.17
C MET A 403 31.93 -27.12 -21.27
N ASN A 404 33.17 -27.09 -21.79
CA ASN A 404 34.07 -28.25 -21.82
C ASN A 404 34.47 -28.70 -20.40
N ALA A 405 34.76 -27.76 -19.48
CA ALA A 405 35.08 -28.07 -18.09
C ALA A 405 33.91 -28.67 -17.29
N LEU A 406 32.67 -28.37 -17.68
CA LEU A 406 31.44 -28.95 -17.14
C LEU A 406 31.03 -30.27 -17.81
N GLY A 407 31.81 -30.76 -18.79
CA GLY A 407 31.59 -32.04 -19.47
C GLY A 407 30.44 -32.08 -20.47
N ILE A 408 29.91 -30.92 -20.88
CA ILE A 408 28.69 -30.82 -21.68
C ILE A 408 29.02 -31.06 -23.15
N ALA A 409 28.74 -32.29 -23.61
CA ALA A 409 28.98 -32.71 -24.99
C ALA A 409 27.95 -32.14 -25.98
N ALA A 410 28.29 -32.16 -27.27
CA ALA A 410 27.43 -31.66 -28.36
C ALA A 410 26.10 -32.44 -28.52
N GLU A 411 25.96 -33.59 -27.87
CA GLU A 411 24.76 -34.44 -27.91
C GLU A 411 23.65 -33.90 -27.00
N ASP A 412 23.98 -33.31 -25.84
CA ASP A 412 23.01 -32.74 -24.88
C ASP A 412 22.33 -31.46 -25.40
N LEU A 413 22.94 -30.78 -26.38
CA LEU A 413 22.35 -29.62 -27.07
C LEU A 413 21.03 -29.97 -27.78
N ALA A 414 20.80 -31.25 -28.11
CA ALA A 414 19.54 -31.71 -28.71
C ALA A 414 18.35 -31.66 -27.73
N GLY A 415 18.60 -31.63 -26.41
CA GLY A 415 17.56 -31.65 -25.37
C GLY A 415 16.89 -30.31 -25.08
N GLY A 416 17.26 -29.23 -25.77
CA GLY A 416 16.62 -27.90 -25.66
C GLY A 416 16.95 -27.07 -24.40
N LYS A 417 17.40 -27.72 -23.32
CA LYS A 417 17.87 -27.08 -22.06
C LYS A 417 19.16 -26.26 -22.22
N VAL A 418 19.91 -26.52 -23.29
CA VAL A 418 21.17 -25.85 -23.62
C VAL A 418 21.03 -25.20 -24.99
N ARG A 419 21.10 -23.86 -25.05
CA ARG A 419 20.93 -23.07 -26.29
C ARG A 419 22.30 -22.56 -26.77
N PRO A 420 22.89 -23.10 -27.86
CA PRO A 420 24.19 -22.67 -28.35
C PRO A 420 24.14 -21.27 -28.97
N VAL A 421 25.08 -20.39 -28.60
CA VAL A 421 25.18 -19.02 -29.15
C VAL A 421 26.66 -18.64 -29.37
N MET A 422 27.05 -18.53 -30.64
CA MET A 422 28.36 -18.05 -31.15
C MET A 422 29.61 -18.68 -30.49
N HIS A 423 29.98 -18.20 -29.29
CA HIS A 423 31.22 -18.53 -28.56
C HIS A 423 30.96 -19.25 -27.22
N GLY A 424 29.72 -19.64 -26.95
CA GLY A 424 29.30 -20.33 -25.73
C GLY A 424 27.91 -20.96 -25.87
N ALA A 425 27.27 -21.25 -24.74
CA ALA A 425 25.89 -21.69 -24.67
C ALA A 425 25.16 -21.05 -23.47
N PHE A 426 23.85 -20.89 -23.58
CA PHE A 426 22.97 -20.55 -22.48
C PHE A 426 22.41 -21.82 -21.85
N ILE A 427 22.51 -21.96 -20.53
CA ILE A 427 22.11 -23.17 -19.78
C ILE A 427 21.20 -22.80 -18.61
N GLU A 428 20.15 -23.60 -18.40
CA GLU A 428 19.21 -23.43 -17.27
C GLU A 428 19.94 -23.39 -15.92
N ASN A 429 19.55 -22.44 -15.07
CA ASN A 429 20.14 -22.16 -13.76
C ASN A 429 20.14 -23.37 -12.80
N GLY A 430 19.19 -24.31 -12.95
CA GLY A 430 19.17 -25.57 -12.19
C GLY A 430 20.30 -26.49 -12.64
N LEU A 431 20.27 -26.89 -13.91
CA LEU A 431 21.26 -27.78 -14.54
C LEU A 431 22.70 -27.26 -14.37
N TYR A 432 22.92 -25.95 -14.51
CA TYR A 432 24.24 -25.34 -14.26
C TYR A 432 24.73 -25.55 -12.82
N ARG A 433 23.85 -25.44 -11.81
CA ARG A 433 24.20 -25.66 -10.39
C ARG A 433 24.48 -27.13 -10.10
N GLU A 434 23.70 -28.05 -10.68
CA GLU A 434 23.87 -29.49 -10.55
C GLU A 434 25.22 -29.94 -11.13
N LEU A 435 25.50 -29.62 -12.40
CA LEU A 435 26.77 -29.96 -13.06
C LEU A 435 27.97 -29.36 -12.32
N ARG A 436 27.86 -28.10 -11.87
CA ARG A 436 28.93 -27.44 -11.11
C ARG A 436 29.14 -28.06 -9.72
N ALA A 437 28.10 -28.57 -9.07
CA ALA A 437 28.21 -29.28 -7.79
C ALA A 437 28.88 -30.67 -7.94
N VAL A 438 28.67 -31.34 -9.09
CA VAL A 438 29.33 -32.61 -9.44
C VAL A 438 30.82 -32.38 -9.75
N VAL A 439 31.17 -31.32 -10.49
CA VAL A 439 32.56 -31.01 -10.85
C VAL A 439 33.39 -30.47 -9.67
N ASP A 440 32.83 -29.56 -8.87
CA ASP A 440 33.53 -28.89 -7.75
C ASP A 440 32.92 -29.21 -6.36
N PRO A 441 32.95 -30.47 -5.87
CA PRO A 441 32.35 -30.84 -4.59
C PRO A 441 32.99 -30.14 -3.37
N THR A 442 34.17 -29.50 -3.53
CA THR A 442 34.83 -28.73 -2.47
C THR A 442 34.59 -27.21 -2.54
N ALA A 443 34.00 -26.68 -3.62
CA ALA A 443 33.86 -25.24 -3.82
C ALA A 443 33.07 -24.55 -2.70
N PHE A 444 32.02 -25.19 -2.17
CA PHE A 444 31.25 -24.63 -1.05
C PHE A 444 32.11 -24.40 0.20
N ASN A 445 32.95 -25.37 0.57
CA ASN A 445 33.83 -25.26 1.73
C ASN A 445 34.89 -24.18 1.53
N ASN A 446 35.46 -24.09 0.33
CA ASN A 446 36.42 -23.05 -0.05
C ASN A 446 35.78 -21.64 -0.08
N TYR A 447 34.52 -21.54 -0.51
CA TYR A 447 33.72 -20.32 -0.48
C TYR A 447 33.39 -19.88 0.97
N VAL A 448 32.99 -20.81 1.84
CA VAL A 448 32.76 -20.53 3.27
C VAL A 448 34.05 -20.08 3.95
N ALA A 449 35.18 -20.74 3.70
CA ALA A 449 36.47 -20.37 4.27
C ALA A 449 36.97 -18.99 3.78
N SER A 450 36.81 -18.68 2.49
CA SER A 450 37.17 -17.37 1.94
C SER A 450 36.23 -16.25 2.41
N LYS A 451 34.91 -16.47 2.46
CA LYS A 451 33.95 -15.52 3.07
C LYS A 451 34.17 -15.33 4.57
N ALA A 452 34.63 -16.35 5.30
CA ALA A 452 35.03 -16.21 6.70
C ALA A 452 36.25 -15.28 6.83
N LYS A 453 37.29 -15.49 6.01
CA LYS A 453 38.48 -14.62 5.94
C LYS A 453 38.11 -13.19 5.55
N GLU A 454 37.25 -13.00 4.53
CA GLU A 454 36.76 -11.67 4.11
C GLU A 454 36.00 -10.95 5.23
N ARG A 455 35.10 -11.64 5.94
CA ARG A 455 34.36 -11.11 7.09
C ARG A 455 35.28 -10.80 8.28
N GLN A 456 36.36 -11.56 8.48
CA GLN A 456 37.39 -11.26 9.49
C GLN A 456 38.17 -9.99 9.11
N LEU A 457 38.65 -9.90 7.86
CA LEU A 457 39.37 -8.73 7.35
C LEU A 457 38.55 -7.44 7.45
N LYS A 458 37.26 -7.46 7.06
CA LYS A 458 36.35 -6.32 7.22
C LYS A 458 36.14 -5.95 8.71
N ARG A 459 35.97 -6.95 9.59
CA ARG A 459 35.95 -6.74 11.06
C ARG A 459 37.28 -6.25 11.67
N TRP A 460 38.36 -6.22 10.89
CA TRP A 460 39.67 -5.70 11.29
C TRP A 460 39.96 -4.32 10.66
N SER A 461 39.54 -4.06 9.41
CA SER A 461 39.62 -2.71 8.81
C SER A 461 38.80 -1.69 9.60
N ASP A 462 37.60 -2.09 10.04
CA ASP A 462 36.68 -1.22 10.77
C ASP A 462 37.17 -0.96 12.22
N ARG A 463 38.21 -1.67 12.67
CA ARG A 463 38.76 -1.59 14.02
C ARG A 463 39.95 -0.64 14.07
N ILE A 464 39.66 0.65 14.11
CA ILE A 464 40.65 1.72 14.34
C ILE A 464 41.31 1.54 15.71
N SER A 465 42.42 0.80 15.72
CA SER A 465 43.28 0.61 16.88
C SER A 465 44.55 1.45 16.71
N ARG A 466 44.97 2.15 17.77
CA ARG A 466 46.11 3.08 17.72
C ARG A 466 47.47 2.38 17.60
N PHE A 467 47.48 1.05 17.63
CA PHE A 467 48.66 0.21 17.46
C PHE A 467 48.44 -0.69 16.25
N HIS A 468 49.14 -0.39 15.16
CA HIS A 468 49.20 -1.28 14.01
C HIS A 468 50.01 -2.51 14.42
N ARG A 469 49.34 -3.64 14.69
CA ARG A 469 50.06 -4.91 14.82
C ARG A 469 50.66 -5.23 13.46
N THR A 470 51.98 -5.23 13.37
CA THR A 470 52.68 -5.98 12.33
C THR A 470 52.13 -7.40 12.31
N LYS A 471 51.91 -7.95 11.12
CA LYS A 471 51.63 -9.39 11.01
C LYS A 471 52.77 -10.12 11.71
N GLU A 472 52.42 -11.04 12.60
CA GLU A 472 53.35 -12.08 13.02
C GLU A 472 53.74 -12.81 11.73
N VAL A 473 55.03 -12.79 11.40
CA VAL A 473 55.60 -13.54 10.29
C VAL A 473 55.97 -14.87 10.91
N ASP A 474 55.22 -15.91 10.58
CA ASP A 474 55.64 -17.28 10.86
C ASP A 474 56.92 -17.51 10.04
N GLU A 475 58.07 -17.67 10.72
CA GLU A 475 59.38 -17.77 10.06
C GLU A 475 59.58 -19.12 9.35
N ASP A 476 58.64 -20.07 9.51
CA ASP A 476 58.62 -21.42 8.94
C ASP A 476 57.95 -21.51 7.54
N ALA A 477 57.84 -20.39 6.81
CA ALA A 477 57.10 -20.31 5.53
C ALA A 477 57.88 -19.58 4.41
N GLU A 478 59.09 -20.06 4.11
CA GLU A 478 59.78 -19.69 2.86
C GLU A 478 59.15 -20.40 1.63
N ASP A 479 59.49 -19.88 0.43
CA ASP A 479 59.17 -20.44 -0.90
C ASP A 479 57.70 -20.61 -1.36
N VAL A 480 56.97 -19.49 -1.45
CA VAL A 480 56.15 -19.19 -2.65
C VAL A 480 56.34 -17.73 -3.08
N LYS A 481 56.87 -17.48 -4.29
CA LYS A 481 57.11 -16.13 -4.86
C LYS A 481 56.20 -15.78 -6.04
N VAL A 482 54.98 -15.35 -5.78
CA VAL A 482 54.12 -14.57 -6.70
C VAL A 482 53.23 -13.64 -5.85
N GLY A 483 53.03 -12.34 -6.13
CA GLY A 483 53.69 -11.43 -7.06
C GLY A 483 53.14 -10.01 -6.84
N GLY A 484 54.01 -8.98 -6.82
CA GLY A 484 53.65 -7.58 -6.49
C GLY A 484 54.38 -7.00 -5.27
N ASP A 485 54.44 -5.67 -5.17
CA ASP A 485 54.89 -4.86 -4.01
C ASP A 485 56.29 -5.12 -3.42
N THR A 486 57.25 -5.55 -4.23
CA THR A 486 58.64 -5.79 -3.78
C THR A 486 59.47 -4.52 -3.53
N ALA A 487 59.27 -3.45 -4.30
CA ALA A 487 60.19 -2.31 -4.37
C ALA A 487 60.29 -1.47 -3.07
N ALA A 488 59.18 -1.28 -2.35
CA ALA A 488 59.20 -0.55 -1.06
C ALA A 488 59.80 -1.41 0.07
N ARG A 489 59.50 -2.72 0.05
CA ARG A 489 59.90 -3.68 1.09
C ARG A 489 61.41 -3.96 1.05
N ALA A 490 62.00 -4.04 -0.15
CA ALA A 490 63.45 -4.16 -0.33
C ALA A 490 64.23 -3.00 0.31
N LYS A 491 63.78 -1.74 0.09
CA LYS A 491 64.43 -0.53 0.64
C LYS A 491 64.36 -0.46 2.18
N ALA A 492 63.25 -0.91 2.76
CA ALA A 492 63.10 -1.01 4.22
C ALA A 492 64.08 -2.04 4.81
N ASN A 493 64.18 -3.23 4.20
CA ASN A 493 65.07 -4.28 4.66
C ASN A 493 66.56 -3.89 4.53
N SER A 494 66.97 -3.22 3.44
CA SER A 494 68.36 -2.76 3.28
C SER A 494 68.74 -1.70 4.32
N ALA A 495 67.84 -0.77 4.65
CA ALA A 495 68.09 0.24 5.68
C ALA A 495 68.17 -0.36 7.10
N LEU A 496 67.39 -1.40 7.38
CA LEU A 496 67.47 -2.13 8.65
C LEU A 496 68.78 -2.93 8.77
N ALA A 497 69.31 -3.45 7.66
CA ALA A 497 70.58 -4.17 7.63
C ALA A 497 71.77 -3.24 7.91
N THR A 498 71.86 -2.06 7.28
CA THR A 498 72.91 -1.08 7.59
C THR A 498 72.83 -0.55 9.01
N ALA A 499 71.61 -0.31 9.54
CA ALA A 499 71.42 0.13 10.93
C ALA A 499 71.88 -0.92 11.98
N LYS A 500 71.86 -2.22 11.64
CA LYS A 500 72.40 -3.29 12.50
C LYS A 500 73.91 -3.47 12.40
N ALA A 501 74.55 -2.97 11.34
CA ALA A 501 75.99 -3.13 11.09
C ALA A 501 76.85 -1.99 11.66
N ASP A 502 76.26 -0.84 11.99
CA ASP A 502 76.99 0.30 12.57
C ASP A 502 77.29 0.07 14.06
N PRO A 503 78.58 0.08 14.48
CA PRO A 503 78.98 -0.19 15.87
C PRO A 503 78.41 0.83 16.88
N ARG A 504 77.97 2.02 16.46
CA ARG A 504 77.28 2.98 17.35
C ARG A 504 75.91 2.50 17.81
N PHE A 505 75.26 1.63 17.03
CA PHE A 505 73.93 1.09 17.34
C PHE A 505 73.98 -0.34 17.90
N ALA A 506 75.18 -0.92 18.06
CA ALA A 506 75.35 -2.24 18.67
C ALA A 506 74.73 -2.36 20.07
N HIS A 507 74.73 -1.27 20.87
CA HIS A 507 74.08 -1.25 22.19
C HIS A 507 72.53 -1.20 22.12
N ALA A 508 71.94 -0.87 20.97
CA ALA A 508 70.49 -0.89 20.76
C ALA A 508 69.95 -2.24 20.26
N PHE A 509 70.80 -3.03 19.58
CA PHE A 509 70.44 -4.32 18.99
C PHE A 509 71.14 -5.53 19.64
N GLY A 510 72.12 -5.31 20.51
CA GLY A 510 72.89 -6.36 21.19
C GLY A 510 72.08 -7.12 22.24
N HIS A 511 72.09 -8.45 22.17
CA HIS A 511 71.28 -9.34 23.02
C HIS A 511 71.74 -9.39 24.50
N ALA A 512 72.85 -8.72 24.86
CA ALA A 512 73.48 -8.80 26.18
C ALA A 512 73.09 -7.68 27.17
N THR A 513 72.67 -6.49 26.69
CA THR A 513 72.33 -5.32 27.52
C THR A 513 70.84 -5.00 27.44
N GLY A 514 70.02 -5.89 28.01
CA GLY A 514 68.56 -5.80 27.97
C GLY A 514 67.99 -4.61 28.73
N GLY A 515 67.60 -3.55 28.00
CA GLY A 515 66.90 -2.38 28.57
C GLY A 515 65.54 -2.08 27.93
N ALA A 516 65.43 -2.16 26.59
CA ALA A 516 64.26 -1.63 25.85
C ALA A 516 63.47 -2.68 25.03
N ALA A 517 64.07 -3.80 24.63
CA ALA A 517 63.40 -4.82 23.82
C ALA A 517 62.91 -6.02 24.66
N SER A 518 63.78 -6.60 25.49
CA SER A 518 63.44 -7.72 26.37
C SER A 518 62.45 -7.34 27.47
N SER A 519 62.42 -6.07 27.89
CA SER A 519 61.48 -5.52 28.86
C SER A 519 60.03 -5.40 28.35
N PHE A 520 59.82 -5.51 27.03
CA PHE A 520 58.50 -5.55 26.39
C PHE A 520 58.17 -6.91 25.74
N ALA A 521 59.12 -7.85 25.74
CA ALA A 521 58.86 -9.23 25.32
C ALA A 521 57.99 -9.94 26.37
N LEU A 522 56.88 -10.54 25.94
CA LEU A 522 55.96 -11.24 26.84
C LEU A 522 56.54 -12.61 27.24
N ASP A 523 57.33 -12.65 28.31
CA ASP A 523 57.94 -13.88 28.82
C ASP A 523 56.87 -14.86 29.31
N ARG A 524 56.68 -15.93 28.53
CA ARG A 524 55.71 -17.01 28.78
C ARG A 524 55.99 -17.79 30.07
N ARG A 525 57.18 -17.64 30.68
CA ARG A 525 57.57 -18.31 31.94
C ARG A 525 57.14 -17.54 33.19
N ASN A 526 56.71 -16.29 33.07
CA ASN A 526 56.27 -15.48 34.21
C ASN A 526 54.94 -16.00 34.79
N PRO A 527 54.83 -16.36 36.08
CA PRO A 527 53.59 -16.85 36.69
C PRO A 527 52.45 -15.82 36.67
N GLU A 528 52.73 -14.52 36.67
CA GLU A 528 51.69 -13.49 36.49
C GLU A 528 51.11 -13.50 35.07
N TYR A 529 51.95 -13.76 34.06
CA TYR A 529 51.50 -13.89 32.67
C TYR A 529 50.69 -15.18 32.47
N ALA A 530 51.08 -16.29 33.12
CA ALA A 530 50.30 -17.54 33.10
C ALA A 530 48.91 -17.37 33.74
N LYS A 531 48.80 -16.67 34.88
CA LYS A 531 47.50 -16.29 35.50
C LYS A 531 46.68 -15.37 34.59
N LEU A 532 47.33 -14.46 33.85
CA LEU A 532 46.67 -13.60 32.87
C LEU A 532 46.11 -14.40 31.69
N LEU A 533 46.83 -15.40 31.16
CA LEU A 533 46.32 -16.31 30.15
C LEU A 533 45.12 -17.12 30.66
N GLN A 534 45.25 -17.74 31.84
CA GLN A 534 44.13 -18.47 32.48
C GLN A 534 42.89 -17.60 32.66
N THR A 535 43.03 -16.37 33.14
CA THR A 535 41.89 -15.44 33.29
C THR A 535 41.37 -14.85 31.98
N ILE A 536 42.16 -14.85 30.89
CA ILE A 536 41.69 -14.53 29.54
C ILE A 536 40.89 -15.71 28.95
N ASP A 537 41.35 -16.94 29.13
CA ASP A 537 40.70 -18.12 28.59
C ASP A 537 39.45 -18.51 29.39
N GLU A 538 39.43 -18.29 30.71
CA GLU A 538 38.20 -18.28 31.51
C GLU A 538 37.18 -17.27 30.97
N ARG A 539 37.61 -16.06 30.59
CA ARG A 539 36.71 -15.03 30.03
C ARG A 539 36.21 -15.41 28.64
N ARG A 540 37.02 -16.13 27.84
CA ARG A 540 36.60 -16.72 26.56
C ARG A 540 35.58 -17.84 26.76
N ALA A 541 35.84 -18.79 27.65
CA ALA A 541 34.90 -19.88 27.98
C ALA A 541 33.58 -19.34 28.57
N LYS A 542 33.64 -18.35 29.48
CA LYS A 542 32.46 -17.65 29.99
C LYS A 542 31.71 -16.83 28.92
N ALA A 543 32.35 -16.51 27.79
CA ALA A 543 31.72 -15.86 26.65
C ALA A 543 31.18 -16.85 25.60
N SER A 544 31.80 -18.01 25.39
CA SER A 544 31.26 -19.09 24.55
C SER A 544 30.05 -19.73 25.23
N ALA A 545 30.17 -20.14 26.49
CA ALA A 545 29.06 -20.68 27.30
C ALA A 545 27.88 -19.71 27.43
N ARG A 546 28.11 -18.40 27.25
CA ARG A 546 27.04 -17.39 27.18
C ARG A 546 26.41 -17.28 25.79
N ARG A 547 27.15 -17.53 24.70
CA ARG A 547 26.56 -17.69 23.36
C ARG A 547 25.79 -18.99 23.25
N GLU A 548 26.37 -20.10 23.69
CA GLU A 548 25.73 -21.42 23.74
C GLU A 548 24.41 -21.36 24.52
N ARG A 549 24.36 -20.61 25.63
CA ARG A 549 23.10 -20.30 26.34
C ARG A 549 22.14 -19.44 25.53
N TYR A 550 22.58 -18.35 24.90
CA TYR A 550 21.70 -17.53 24.05
C TYR A 550 21.18 -18.30 22.82
N GLU A 551 21.96 -19.23 22.29
CA GLU A 551 21.57 -20.09 21.16
C GLU A 551 20.58 -21.15 21.65
N ALA A 552 20.82 -21.81 22.79
CA ALA A 552 19.85 -22.71 23.42
C ALA A 552 18.54 -22.02 23.82
N GLU A 553 18.60 -20.81 24.39
CA GLU A 553 17.43 -19.96 24.73
C GLU A 553 16.70 -19.44 23.47
N MET A 554 17.33 -19.48 22.29
CA MET A 554 16.70 -19.11 21.01
C MET A 554 16.10 -20.31 20.25
N PHE A 555 16.47 -21.54 20.64
CA PHE A 555 15.94 -22.79 20.06
C PHE A 555 15.08 -23.63 21.03
N SER A 556 14.87 -23.19 22.27
CA SER A 556 13.92 -23.82 23.18
C SER A 556 12.48 -23.54 22.74
N VAL A 557 11.89 -24.48 22.01
CA VAL A 557 10.45 -24.50 21.72
C VAL A 557 9.69 -24.53 23.06
N VAL A 558 8.91 -23.49 23.32
CA VAL A 558 7.93 -23.49 24.42
C VAL A 558 6.75 -24.33 23.95
N PRO A 559 6.36 -25.41 24.66
CA PRO A 559 5.11 -26.10 24.35
C PRO A 559 3.94 -25.16 24.57
N ASP A 560 3.12 -24.93 23.55
CA ASP A 560 1.85 -24.24 23.71
C ASP A 560 0.96 -25.05 24.66
N PHE A 561 0.36 -24.38 25.64
CA PHE A 561 -0.51 -25.01 26.64
C PHE A 561 -1.96 -24.73 26.24
N ASP A 562 -2.62 -25.75 25.70
CA ASP A 562 -3.93 -25.59 25.06
C ASP A 562 -5.05 -25.22 26.04
N GLY A 563 -5.78 -24.17 25.67
CA GLY A 563 -7.11 -24.37 25.08
C GLY A 563 -8.30 -24.63 26.02
N GLU A 564 -8.12 -25.17 27.21
CA GLU A 564 -9.25 -25.55 28.09
C GLU A 564 -9.44 -24.61 29.28
N ASN A 565 -10.26 -23.56 29.10
CA ASN A 565 -11.23 -23.04 30.09
C ASN A 565 -11.95 -21.78 29.55
N CYS A 566 -13.02 -21.95 28.76
CA CYS A 566 -13.94 -20.85 28.48
C CYS A 566 -15.35 -21.31 28.01
N ALA A 567 -15.88 -22.40 28.59
CA ALA A 567 -17.23 -22.88 28.32
C ALA A 567 -17.94 -23.32 29.61
N ALA A 568 -19.07 -22.67 29.90
CA ALA A 568 -20.15 -23.03 30.83
C ALA A 568 -19.80 -23.63 32.22
N GLU A 569 -20.07 -22.85 33.27
CA GLU A 569 -20.82 -23.35 34.43
C GLU A 569 -22.10 -22.51 34.61
N TYR A 570 -23.25 -23.14 34.37
CA TYR A 570 -24.48 -22.89 35.10
C TYR A 570 -24.72 -24.14 35.95
N GLU A 571 -25.18 -23.98 37.19
CA GLU A 571 -25.33 -25.07 38.15
C GLU A 571 -26.44 -26.06 37.75
N ASP A 572 -26.14 -27.37 37.83
CA ASP A 572 -26.96 -28.31 38.60
C ASP A 572 -26.05 -29.44 39.15
N GLY A 573 -26.44 -30.13 40.21
CA GLY A 573 -25.51 -30.93 41.02
C GLY A 573 -25.91 -32.39 41.26
N SER A 574 -24.93 -33.25 41.60
CA SER A 574 -25.10 -34.35 42.56
C SER A 574 -23.82 -35.12 42.93
N ASP A 575 -23.75 -35.51 44.20
CA ASP A 575 -23.06 -36.65 44.82
C ASP A 575 -21.72 -37.25 44.26
N ARG A 576 -20.64 -36.95 45.01
CA ARG A 576 -20.04 -37.86 46.03
C ARG A 576 -18.95 -38.90 45.65
N ALA A 577 -17.85 -38.81 46.43
CA ALA A 577 -16.88 -39.88 46.80
C ALA A 577 -15.88 -40.38 45.72
N VAL A 578 -14.68 -40.90 46.04
CA VAL A 578 -13.87 -40.93 47.28
C VAL A 578 -12.37 -41.09 46.95
N ARG A 579 -11.49 -40.67 47.88
CA ARG A 579 -10.04 -40.96 48.05
C ARG A 579 -9.35 -41.94 47.07
N GLY A 580 -8.17 -41.56 46.56
CA GLY A 580 -7.17 -42.51 46.04
C GLY A 580 -5.78 -41.88 45.86
N ALA A 581 -4.77 -42.36 46.61
CA ALA A 581 -3.38 -41.90 46.48
C ALA A 581 -2.54 -42.89 45.64
N GLY A 582 -1.50 -42.43 44.93
CA GLY A 582 -0.60 -43.34 44.20
C GLY A 582 0.54 -42.66 43.44
N GLN A 583 1.73 -42.57 44.06
CA GLN A 583 2.95 -42.18 43.35
C GLN A 583 3.45 -43.34 42.43
N ARG A 584 3.93 -43.05 41.21
CA ARG A 584 5.37 -43.13 40.79
C ARG A 584 5.63 -43.37 39.29
N GLN A 585 6.65 -42.65 38.81
CA GLN A 585 7.74 -43.04 37.88
C GLN A 585 7.43 -43.64 36.49
N ALA A 586 8.24 -43.18 35.53
CA ALA A 586 8.17 -43.53 34.11
C ALA A 586 8.97 -44.80 33.72
N SER A 587 8.45 -45.52 32.74
CA SER A 587 9.20 -46.21 31.66
C SER A 587 8.28 -46.26 30.42
N ARG A 588 8.65 -45.81 29.21
CA ARG A 588 9.72 -46.22 28.27
C ARG A 588 9.31 -47.40 27.37
N ASN A 589 9.12 -47.08 26.07
CA ASN A 589 9.11 -47.91 24.86
C ASN A 589 8.05 -49.01 24.64
N SER A 590 7.19 -48.81 23.63
CA SER A 590 6.99 -49.69 22.45
C SER A 590 5.83 -49.12 21.58
N VAL A 591 5.57 -49.48 20.31
CA VAL A 591 6.32 -49.97 19.12
C VAL A 591 5.39 -49.74 17.90
N SER A 592 5.94 -49.56 16.69
CA SER A 592 5.28 -49.64 15.36
C SER A 592 3.94 -48.94 15.08
N ALA A 593 3.97 -48.03 14.10
CA ALA A 593 3.08 -48.11 12.94
C ALA A 593 3.82 -47.53 11.73
N ALA A 594 3.80 -48.22 10.59
CA ALA A 594 4.34 -47.72 9.32
C ALA A 594 3.29 -47.97 8.23
N ALA A 595 2.83 -46.89 7.58
CA ALA A 595 1.87 -46.93 6.49
C ALA A 595 2.18 -45.78 5.52
N VAL A 596 2.34 -46.12 4.25
CA VAL A 596 2.86 -45.27 3.17
C VAL A 596 1.93 -44.11 2.81
N ALA A 597 2.50 -42.91 2.65
CA ALA A 597 2.00 -41.87 1.75
C ALA A 597 3.19 -40.98 1.31
N GLU A 598 3.49 -40.92 0.02
CA GLU A 598 4.53 -40.03 -0.53
C GLU A 598 3.89 -38.69 -0.94
N VAL A 599 4.33 -37.58 -0.33
CA VAL A 599 4.04 -36.19 -0.76
C VAL A 599 5.22 -35.29 -0.39
N ASP A 600 5.89 -34.75 -1.39
CA ASP A 600 6.66 -33.49 -1.45
C ASP A 600 7.42 -33.01 -0.18
N GLU A 601 8.67 -33.48 0.02
CA GLU A 601 9.53 -33.05 1.15
C GLU A 601 10.14 -31.61 1.01
N ASP A 602 9.91 -30.90 -0.10
CA ASP A 602 10.58 -29.61 -0.39
C ASP A 602 10.03 -28.36 0.36
N GLU A 603 8.84 -28.43 0.96
CA GLU A 603 8.25 -27.27 1.66
C GLU A 603 8.76 -27.10 3.12
N ASP A 604 9.06 -28.19 3.84
CA ASP A 604 9.33 -28.13 5.29
C ASP A 604 10.63 -27.39 5.64
N ALA A 605 11.59 -27.33 4.71
CA ALA A 605 12.82 -26.55 4.85
C ALA A 605 12.58 -25.04 5.04
N ARG A 606 11.39 -24.52 4.70
CA ARG A 606 11.03 -23.09 4.82
C ARG A 606 10.25 -22.74 6.09
N CYS A 607 9.60 -23.71 6.74
CA CYS A 607 8.78 -23.47 7.92
C CYS A 607 9.61 -23.12 9.18
N HIS A 608 10.81 -23.68 9.32
CA HIS A 608 11.64 -23.53 10.54
C HIS A 608 12.36 -22.18 10.72
N LEU A 609 12.19 -21.19 9.83
CA LEU A 609 12.89 -19.89 9.91
C LEU A 609 12.03 -18.69 10.33
N ARG A 610 10.72 -18.85 10.61
CA ARG A 610 9.85 -17.75 11.09
C ARG A 610 9.90 -17.53 12.61
N GLY A 611 11.10 -17.33 13.19
CA GLY A 611 11.28 -17.23 14.66
C GLY A 611 12.11 -16.07 15.22
N VAL A 612 12.97 -15.40 14.45
CA VAL A 612 14.04 -14.54 15.03
C VAL A 612 13.78 -13.04 14.83
N GLN A 613 13.42 -12.32 15.90
CA GLN A 613 13.47 -10.85 15.93
C GLN A 613 14.76 -10.34 16.62
N SER A 614 15.56 -9.57 15.88
CA SER A 614 16.79 -8.96 16.38
C SER A 614 16.49 -7.77 17.30
N SER A 615 16.76 -7.94 18.61
CA SER A 615 16.51 -6.94 19.65
C SER A 615 17.57 -5.80 19.70
N GLY A 616 17.82 -5.16 18.55
CA GLY A 616 18.95 -4.24 18.31
C GLY A 616 18.60 -2.78 18.01
N ARG A 617 17.63 -2.16 18.69
CA ARG A 617 17.20 -0.78 18.34
C ARG A 617 18.09 0.32 18.93
N ALA A 618 19.07 0.80 18.17
CA ALA A 618 19.83 2.01 18.49
C ALA A 618 18.95 3.28 18.48
N LYS A 619 19.11 4.17 19.47
CA LYS A 619 18.46 5.49 19.49
C LYS A 619 19.28 6.53 18.71
N ARG A 620 18.88 6.81 17.46
CA ARG A 620 19.25 8.07 16.78
C ARG A 620 18.67 9.26 17.57
N ARG A 621 19.43 10.34 17.68
CA ARG A 621 18.98 11.66 18.15
C ARG A 621 18.70 12.54 16.93
N THR A 622 17.64 13.34 16.99
CA THR A 622 17.39 14.49 16.11
C THR A 622 17.15 15.75 16.97
N PRO A 623 17.41 16.95 16.44
CA PRO A 623 17.53 18.16 17.26
C PRO A 623 16.19 18.84 17.57
N GLN A 624 16.11 19.53 18.71
CA GLN A 624 15.06 20.53 18.95
C GLN A 624 15.42 21.83 18.24
N LYS A 625 14.46 22.40 17.49
CA LYS A 625 14.53 23.80 17.03
C LYS A 625 14.22 24.76 18.17
N GLN A 626 14.68 26.01 18.02
CA GLN A 626 14.48 27.10 18.99
C GLN A 626 13.13 27.79 18.78
N GLN A 627 12.45 28.12 19.89
CA GLN A 627 11.58 29.28 20.07
C GLN A 627 11.55 29.51 21.60
N ALA A 628 12.13 30.57 22.17
CA ALA A 628 11.91 32.01 21.96
C ALA A 628 10.62 32.53 22.60
N ALA A 629 10.63 32.62 23.94
CA ALA A 629 9.68 33.41 24.73
C ALA A 629 10.44 34.05 25.91
N ILE A 630 10.43 35.38 26.00
CA ILE A 630 11.15 36.19 27.00
C ILE A 630 10.23 37.35 27.46
N ASN A 631 10.42 37.82 28.70
CA ASN A 631 9.76 38.95 29.39
C ASN A 631 8.36 38.73 30.02
N ALA A 632 8.35 38.61 31.36
CA ALA A 632 7.48 39.34 32.33
C ALA A 632 7.56 38.64 33.71
N LYS A 633 8.64 38.79 34.50
CA LYS A 633 8.86 39.81 35.55
C LYS A 633 7.74 39.98 36.60
N MET A 634 8.08 39.67 37.86
CA MET A 634 7.60 40.27 39.11
C MET A 634 6.11 40.05 39.50
N SER A 635 5.72 40.01 40.78
CA SER A 635 6.46 40.01 42.07
C SER A 635 5.57 39.50 43.22
N GLU A 636 6.20 39.13 44.34
CA GLU A 636 5.67 39.15 45.73
C GLU A 636 4.17 38.83 46.01
N ARG A 637 3.94 37.80 46.82
CA ARG A 637 3.79 37.97 48.29
C ARG A 637 3.75 36.62 49.00
N GLY A 638 4.20 36.61 50.25
CA GLY A 638 3.96 35.49 51.16
C GLY A 638 3.80 35.98 52.59
N SER A 639 2.86 35.40 53.33
CA SER A 639 2.84 35.32 54.81
C SER A 639 1.56 34.62 55.32
N ALA A 640 1.59 34.25 56.61
CA ALA A 640 0.47 33.93 57.50
C ALA A 640 -0.41 32.67 57.24
N LYS A 641 -0.45 31.80 58.26
CA LYS A 641 -1.60 30.91 58.59
C LYS A 641 -2.63 31.71 59.42
N PRO A 642 -3.93 31.36 59.41
CA PRO A 642 -4.55 30.66 60.56
C PRO A 642 -5.60 29.57 60.16
N THR A 643 -5.59 28.33 60.69
CA THR A 643 -6.24 27.77 61.92
C THR A 643 -7.79 27.75 62.00
N LYS A 644 -8.38 26.54 62.15
CA LYS A 644 -9.77 26.18 62.62
C LYS A 644 -10.93 26.69 61.71
N ALA A 645 -11.99 25.97 61.30
CA ALA A 645 -12.71 24.75 61.74
C ALA A 645 -13.62 24.95 62.98
N VAL A 646 -14.83 24.38 63.11
CA VAL A 646 -15.49 23.26 62.38
C VAL A 646 -16.99 23.56 62.15
N THR A 647 -17.54 23.23 60.98
CA THR A 647 -19.00 23.05 60.76
C THR A 647 -19.29 22.04 59.64
N ALA A 648 -20.56 21.62 59.47
CA ALA A 648 -20.86 20.25 59.06
C ALA A 648 -22.27 20.01 58.46
N SER A 649 -22.39 19.29 57.33
CA SER A 649 -23.60 18.54 56.91
C SER A 649 -23.28 17.48 55.84
N ALA A 650 -24.18 16.50 55.63
CA ALA A 650 -23.98 15.32 54.78
C ALA A 650 -24.44 15.54 53.30
N GLY A 651 -24.04 14.75 52.31
CA GLY A 651 -23.06 13.64 52.31
C GLY A 651 -23.38 12.58 51.25
N ARG A 652 -22.36 11.99 50.61
CA ARG A 652 -22.51 10.85 49.67
C ARG A 652 -21.32 9.90 49.82
N ARG A 653 -21.58 8.63 50.13
CA ARG A 653 -20.53 7.60 50.30
C ARG A 653 -19.90 7.27 48.96
N VAL A 654 -18.56 7.18 48.93
CA VAL A 654 -17.81 6.56 47.83
C VAL A 654 -17.27 5.23 48.33
N THR A 655 -17.63 4.13 47.68
CA THR A 655 -17.12 2.79 47.98
C THR A 655 -15.75 2.61 47.34
N MET A 656 -14.71 2.49 48.18
CA MET A 656 -13.38 2.09 47.71
C MET A 656 -13.39 0.59 47.43
N PHE A 657 -13.10 0.19 46.19
CA PHE A 657 -12.77 -1.21 45.89
C PHE A 657 -11.33 -1.49 46.32
N GLU A 658 -11.14 -2.49 47.18
CA GLU A 658 -9.79 -2.96 47.52
C GLU A 658 -9.24 -3.82 46.37
N VAL A 659 -8.09 -3.42 45.83
CA VAL A 659 -7.39 -4.18 44.79
C VAL A 659 -6.46 -5.19 45.47
N PRO A 660 -6.56 -6.50 45.17
CA PRO A 660 -5.76 -7.53 45.82
C PRO A 660 -4.25 -7.31 45.60
N SER A 661 -3.48 -7.55 46.65
CA SER A 661 -2.09 -7.06 46.84
C SER A 661 -1.04 -7.54 45.81
N LYS A 662 -1.37 -8.49 44.93
CA LYS A 662 -0.43 -9.10 43.98
C LYS A 662 -0.03 -8.18 42.81
N ASN A 663 -0.80 -7.13 42.51
CA ASN A 663 -0.56 -6.25 41.34
C ASN A 663 0.05 -4.86 41.67
N ALA A 664 0.28 -4.53 42.95
CA ALA A 664 0.74 -3.20 43.35
C ALA A 664 2.21 -2.89 42.99
N ASP A 665 3.03 -3.91 42.72
CA ASP A 665 4.49 -3.79 42.85
C ASP A 665 5.21 -3.22 41.62
N ILE A 666 4.55 -3.17 40.46
CA ILE A 666 5.16 -2.74 39.18
C ILE A 666 5.42 -1.21 39.17
N PHE A 667 4.46 -0.40 39.61
CA PHE A 667 4.59 1.07 39.58
C PHE A 667 5.52 1.63 40.66
N LEU A 668 5.70 0.93 41.79
CA LEU A 668 6.55 1.38 42.89
C LEU A 668 8.05 1.09 42.65
N ARG A 669 8.40 0.03 41.92
CA ARG A 669 9.80 -0.32 41.60
C ARG A 669 10.51 0.77 40.80
N ASN A 670 9.86 1.30 39.75
CA ASN A 670 10.41 2.42 38.96
C ASN A 670 10.64 3.68 39.80
N ASN A 671 9.70 4.03 40.70
CA ASN A 671 9.86 5.19 41.57
C ASN A 671 11.02 5.02 42.58
N LYS A 672 11.19 3.84 43.17
CA LYS A 672 12.36 3.55 44.05
C LYS A 672 13.69 3.66 43.28
N GLN A 673 13.76 3.13 42.05
CA GLN A 673 14.95 3.26 41.21
C GLN A 673 15.25 4.72 40.80
N MET A 674 14.23 5.47 40.37
CA MET A 674 14.36 6.89 40.00
C MET A 674 14.72 7.78 41.21
N HIS A 675 14.28 7.42 42.42
CA HIS A 675 14.70 8.08 43.64
C HIS A 675 16.16 7.75 44.01
N ALA A 676 16.61 6.52 43.78
CA ALA A 676 17.99 6.12 44.01
C ALA A 676 18.97 6.78 43.02
N THR A 677 18.65 6.85 41.73
CA THR A 677 19.47 7.57 40.73
C THR A 677 19.49 9.07 41.00
N ARG A 678 18.35 9.68 41.38
CA ARG A 678 18.31 11.07 41.87
C ARG A 678 19.20 11.27 43.09
N LYS A 679 19.15 10.39 44.10
CA LYS A 679 20.01 10.48 45.30
C LYS A 679 21.50 10.38 44.96
N LYS A 680 21.90 9.48 44.04
CA LYS A 680 23.30 9.40 43.53
C LYS A 680 23.72 10.70 42.80
N SER A 681 22.94 11.16 41.83
CA SER A 681 23.22 12.39 41.06
C SER A 681 23.25 13.67 41.90
N ARG A 682 22.62 13.66 43.09
CA ARG A 682 22.69 14.75 44.07
C ARG A 682 23.96 14.66 44.93
N ALA A 683 24.39 13.46 45.32
CA ALA A 683 25.65 13.24 46.02
C ALA A 683 26.87 13.52 45.11
N GLU A 684 26.78 13.19 43.82
CA GLU A 684 27.80 13.45 42.80
C GLU A 684 28.06 14.95 42.58
N LYS A 685 27.16 15.84 43.00
CA LYS A 685 27.29 17.31 42.92
C LYS A 685 27.82 17.97 44.20
N LEU A 686 27.94 17.23 45.30
CA LEU A 686 28.52 17.76 46.55
C LEU A 686 30.05 17.75 46.48
N THR A 687 30.70 18.70 47.15
CA THR A 687 32.16 18.74 47.29
C THR A 687 32.67 17.59 48.16
N LEU A 688 33.97 17.28 48.08
CA LEU A 688 34.55 16.13 48.78
C LEU A 688 34.42 16.26 50.32
N GLY A 689 34.58 17.47 50.87
CA GLY A 689 34.38 17.74 52.29
C GLY A 689 32.93 17.57 52.76
N GLU A 690 31.93 17.92 51.94
CA GLU A 690 30.51 17.71 52.27
C GLU A 690 30.14 16.22 52.24
N ARG A 691 30.72 15.44 51.31
CA ARG A 691 30.52 13.98 51.27
C ARG A 691 31.10 13.30 52.52
N LEU A 692 32.26 13.75 53.00
CA LEU A 692 32.86 13.23 54.24
C LEU A 692 32.01 13.56 55.47
N LYS A 693 31.45 14.78 55.56
CA LYS A 693 30.51 15.13 56.65
C LYS A 693 29.24 14.27 56.63
N LEU A 694 28.66 14.02 55.45
CA LEU A 694 27.48 13.15 55.31
C LEU A 694 27.78 11.66 55.54
N ALA A 695 29.01 11.20 55.32
CA ALA A 695 29.45 9.85 55.68
C ALA A 695 29.69 9.71 57.18
N ALA A 696 30.20 10.76 57.84
CA ALA A 696 30.37 10.82 59.29
C ALA A 696 29.03 10.90 60.04
N SER A 697 28.00 11.55 59.48
CA SER A 697 26.64 11.61 60.03
C SER A 697 25.74 10.42 59.62
N ALA A 698 26.34 9.33 59.11
CA ALA A 698 25.66 8.10 58.70
C ALA A 698 26.31 6.84 59.30
N ARG A 699 27.16 7.05 60.31
CA ARG A 699 27.55 6.09 61.34
C ARG A 699 26.94 6.55 62.66
#